data_AF-A0A0W1A4R1-F1
#
_entry.id   AF-A0A0W1A4R1-F1
#
_cell.length_a   1.000
_cell.length_b   1.000
_cell.length_c   1.000
_cell.angle_alpha   90.00
_cell.angle_beta   90.00
_cell.angle_gamma   90.00
#
_symmetry.space_group_name_H-M   'P 1'
#
loop_
_entity.id
_entity.type
_entity.pdbx_description
1 polymer ?
#
loop_
_entity_poly.entity_id
_entity_poly.type
_entity_poly.pdbx_seq_one_letter_code
_entity_poly.pdbx_strand_id
1 'polypeptide(L)'
;MQTKFESMPAEPSLSSMQITKLVLSSYKGKLPFKLPPSKNLETEEDNLAYWLNYKSFLKYKIEQLAGQYKMTGEDGFPENLKSEVKKFLDEYIELKEKKKKLPKLVLNDFAVTNYIELRSKKEKMNSHAVTPELTRALLGGLNRIRKAIGIPIPLEEITTKDYAPQGTIYKLAKKIRGLKPGQRKQFVYYHGNMNHAVAFDVENRDGTLNIFCFDSSQDEKQLEAIDLLIDNLEKSKVKFEIKACQANIQKDDNNCSVFSILALKEFAKYDHVFDFLPEKYEEDEKLKKQTRASISLGLTSNRDVTLRNMGKVRWIKVKDMSTRIISMGQSYDEMKNNLRDSKQFDLDAEKFCEVHKDYMQIEKASQNEKKLVNRKRRLIDDRSKKVLAEDEKSLFEKHLESIPGLSFIKENKDINLNEILQDKKTVNEKLELLEDLFLAIIDIYNIKRDDDFQDKCLPNHVLRAMLNLRNEFLTLVCSSDEDIKSKYLFTPIKRPILSFRLDSKLSESQFERDNIPRAMSVLLSNLLDRSERRKFFRKFPSEDLRLGPVIFGNPIKESEVREQLEEIADKFGYDKNATDDAFSQAEFMLEKLSAYLSREETYNLTRYTTGTPILIRKESELQLSSNSSNQNVIQNLAKDKKLPAYVYTDEGNVYYLDRWDNRDLISKITINQSQQKKIRELFGDEIFTNDNRDKPRYIGNNEAIKLLNHNSFNEAGSRKETLKMLAFMLNIELDYLGVMYEKDKKRAITYFDNYYLYLFRGMPSKTFEETVLSQLSDTKKKLFFTLIKHREDLMNSLSNSETIEPSTSKPSFITTFLSFFSISSKDSNEDATTNNSLKGGDENSVVTYYEKVQSEDERNDKSFTNFSMFTLNSQWVVYKKSNLKGVDINRSDWKINLSIHQDDIVKALPIIAKIALDNNLGSFKVMCKKYADDCQNKKTMKGREIVIFNSANPGFDAQKFIHILSKIEKALKEEKVRNSTDTPPRSNRKLGYYSSYTHDAWTNDARGGISADIPFEEAVEETGLIENDPFIGYGYDGLSKSIKSIQPDQNNLSKL
;
A
#
# COMPACT_ATOMS: atom_id res chain seq x y z
N MET A 1 -7.78 35.94 44.86
CA MET A 1 -8.13 35.48 46.22
C MET A 1 -8.03 33.97 46.25
N GLN A 2 -7.06 33.45 47.01
CA GLN A 2 -6.90 32.02 47.28
C GLN A 2 -7.95 31.58 48.30
N THR A 3 -8.87 30.70 47.92
CA THR A 3 -9.63 29.90 48.89
C THR A 3 -8.88 28.61 49.14
N LYS A 4 -8.40 28.44 50.38
CA LYS A 4 -7.82 27.22 50.92
C LYS A 4 -8.82 26.07 50.72
N PHE A 5 -8.44 25.05 49.96
CA PHE A 5 -8.97 23.72 50.15
C PHE A 5 -8.38 23.21 51.46
N GLU A 6 -9.15 23.29 52.54
CA GLU A 6 -8.87 22.51 53.74
C GLU A 6 -8.92 21.03 53.35
N SER A 7 -7.83 20.33 53.65
CA SER A 7 -7.71 18.89 53.50
C SER A 7 -8.78 18.21 54.35
N MET A 8 -9.81 17.65 53.70
CA MET A 8 -10.63 16.63 54.35
C MET A 8 -9.69 15.48 54.78
N PRO A 9 -9.83 14.96 56.01
CA PRO A 9 -9.05 13.80 56.44
C PRO A 9 -9.35 12.62 55.50
N ALA A 10 -8.32 11.85 55.17
CA ALA A 10 -8.45 10.67 54.31
C ALA A 10 -9.54 9.75 54.88
N GLU A 11 -10.63 9.58 54.13
CA GLU A 11 -11.70 8.66 54.52
C GLU A 11 -11.11 7.25 54.63
N PRO A 12 -11.39 6.50 55.71
CA PRO A 12 -10.90 5.13 55.81
C PRO A 12 -11.56 4.28 54.72
N SER A 13 -10.77 3.87 53.71
CA SER A 13 -11.23 2.93 52.69
C SER A 13 -11.57 1.59 53.34
N LEU A 14 -12.82 1.15 53.25
CA LEU A 14 -13.22 -0.18 53.73
C LEU A 14 -12.46 -1.27 52.96
N SER A 15 -11.98 -2.29 53.65
CA SER A 15 -11.44 -3.48 52.98
C SER A 15 -12.54 -4.21 52.19
N SER A 16 -12.15 -4.95 51.16
CA SER A 16 -13.04 -5.79 50.36
C SER A 16 -13.84 -6.79 51.19
N MET A 17 -13.27 -7.27 52.31
CA MET A 17 -13.98 -8.15 53.22
C MET A 17 -15.03 -7.40 54.05
N GLN A 18 -14.74 -6.18 54.50
CA GLN A 18 -15.74 -5.32 55.16
C GLN A 18 -16.88 -4.95 54.21
N ILE A 19 -16.58 -4.62 52.94
CA ILE A 19 -17.59 -4.36 51.91
C ILE A 19 -18.45 -5.62 51.67
N THR A 20 -17.82 -6.80 51.64
CA THR A 20 -18.52 -8.08 51.50
C THR A 20 -19.52 -8.31 52.64
N LYS A 21 -19.09 -8.10 53.90
CA LYS A 21 -19.97 -8.20 55.07
C LYS A 21 -21.09 -7.16 55.04
N LEU A 22 -20.81 -5.92 54.62
CA LEU A 22 -21.83 -4.88 54.45
C LEU A 22 -22.90 -5.32 53.43
N VAL A 23 -22.49 -5.83 52.27
CA VAL A 23 -23.41 -6.32 51.24
C VAL A 23 -24.24 -7.50 51.77
N LEU A 24 -23.61 -8.50 52.40
CA LEU A 24 -24.34 -9.65 52.95
C LEU A 24 -25.33 -9.24 54.04
N SER A 25 -24.93 -8.34 54.94
CA SER A 25 -25.81 -7.83 56.01
C SER A 25 -27.01 -7.06 55.44
N SER A 26 -26.81 -6.30 54.35
CA SER A 26 -27.88 -5.57 53.64
C SER A 26 -28.95 -6.50 53.07
N TYR A 27 -28.59 -7.76 52.80
CA TYR A 27 -29.49 -8.80 52.30
C TYR A 27 -29.81 -9.90 53.32
N LYS A 28 -29.52 -9.70 54.62
CA LYS A 28 -29.73 -10.71 55.68
C LYS A 28 -29.10 -12.08 55.32
N GLY A 29 -27.93 -12.04 54.68
CA GLY A 29 -27.17 -13.23 54.26
C GLY A 29 -27.67 -13.93 53.00
N LYS A 30 -28.69 -13.41 52.29
CA LYS A 30 -29.26 -14.03 51.08
C LYS A 30 -29.18 -13.11 49.87
N LEU A 31 -28.14 -13.25 49.06
CA LEU A 31 -27.95 -12.44 47.85
C LEU A 31 -29.07 -12.70 46.81
N PRO A 32 -29.59 -11.67 46.13
CA PRO A 32 -30.62 -11.82 45.11
C PRO A 32 -30.07 -12.30 43.75
N PHE A 33 -28.78 -12.66 43.69
CA PHE A 33 -28.10 -13.12 42.48
C PHE A 33 -27.11 -14.24 42.79
N LYS A 34 -26.88 -15.10 41.80
CA LYS A 34 -25.87 -16.16 41.90
C LYS A 34 -24.49 -15.65 41.48
N LEU A 35 -23.49 -15.93 42.32
CA LEU A 35 -22.09 -15.75 41.99
C LEU A 35 -21.60 -16.91 41.10
N PRO A 36 -20.66 -16.67 40.17
CA PRO A 36 -20.07 -17.78 39.42
C PRO A 36 -19.31 -18.72 40.37
N PRO A 37 -19.38 -20.05 40.20
CA PRO A 37 -18.67 -20.99 41.07
C PRO A 37 -17.18 -21.02 40.72
N SER A 38 -16.31 -21.10 41.73
CA SER A 38 -14.86 -21.34 41.59
C SER A 38 -14.45 -22.44 42.56
N LYS A 39 -13.61 -23.36 42.10
CA LYS A 39 -13.01 -24.39 42.97
C LYS A 39 -11.90 -23.84 43.87
N ASN A 40 -11.42 -22.63 43.58
CA ASN A 40 -10.35 -21.95 44.31
C ASN A 40 -10.88 -21.03 45.42
N LEU A 41 -12.20 -21.01 45.67
CA LEU A 41 -12.84 -20.23 46.74
C LEU A 41 -13.72 -21.14 47.59
N GLU A 42 -13.51 -21.10 48.91
CA GLU A 42 -14.12 -22.02 49.86
C GLU A 42 -15.43 -21.49 50.46
N THR A 43 -15.62 -20.16 50.49
CA THR A 43 -16.76 -19.51 51.14
C THR A 43 -17.56 -18.62 50.17
N GLU A 44 -18.81 -18.32 50.52
CA GLU A 44 -19.64 -17.35 49.77
C GLU A 44 -19.07 -15.92 49.89
N GLU A 45 -18.47 -15.60 51.03
CA GLU A 45 -17.77 -14.33 51.29
C GLU A 45 -16.58 -14.15 50.34
N ASP A 46 -15.73 -15.17 50.19
CA ASP A 46 -14.59 -15.16 49.25
C ASP A 46 -15.05 -14.94 47.80
N ASN A 47 -16.13 -15.60 47.39
CA ASN A 47 -16.72 -15.44 46.05
C ASN A 47 -17.25 -14.02 45.84
N LEU A 48 -17.89 -13.43 46.85
CA LEU A 48 -18.41 -12.07 46.76
C LEU A 48 -17.28 -11.04 46.75
N ALA A 49 -16.25 -11.21 47.59
CA ALA A 49 -15.08 -10.32 47.63
C ALA A 49 -14.34 -10.29 46.28
N TYR A 50 -14.11 -11.47 45.67
CA TYR A 50 -13.58 -11.55 44.32
C TYR A 50 -14.47 -10.81 43.32
N TRP A 51 -15.79 -11.06 43.37
CA TRP A 51 -16.73 -10.49 42.41
C TRP A 51 -16.78 -8.97 42.49
N LEU A 52 -16.75 -8.40 43.70
CA LEU A 52 -16.72 -6.96 43.94
C LEU A 52 -15.43 -6.32 43.41
N ASN A 53 -14.27 -6.95 43.60
CA ASN A 53 -13.01 -6.46 43.00
C ASN A 53 -13.03 -6.52 41.48
N TYR A 54 -13.52 -7.63 40.90
CA TYR A 54 -13.69 -7.73 39.46
C TYR A 54 -14.73 -6.75 38.89
N LYS A 55 -15.69 -6.33 39.74
CA LYS A 55 -16.68 -5.28 39.50
C LYS A 55 -16.30 -4.00 40.25
N SER A 56 -15.04 -3.57 40.14
CA SER A 56 -14.44 -2.42 40.83
C SER A 56 -15.33 -1.18 40.94
N PHE A 57 -16.15 -0.87 39.93
CA PHE A 57 -17.16 0.20 40.00
C PHE A 57 -18.17 0.04 41.16
N LEU A 58 -18.66 -1.18 41.41
CA LEU A 58 -19.59 -1.47 42.50
C LEU A 58 -18.90 -1.29 43.86
N LYS A 59 -17.65 -1.78 43.97
CA LYS A 59 -16.82 -1.58 45.16
C LYS A 59 -16.69 -0.07 45.45
N TYR A 60 -16.26 0.70 44.45
CA TYR A 60 -16.15 2.16 44.52
C TYR A 60 -17.45 2.85 44.96
N LYS A 61 -18.60 2.49 44.37
CA LYS A 61 -19.88 3.09 44.75
C LYS A 61 -20.31 2.75 46.16
N ILE A 62 -20.03 1.54 46.64
CA ILE A 62 -20.32 1.15 48.02
C ILE A 62 -19.39 1.89 48.98
N GLU A 63 -18.12 2.07 48.63
CA GLU A 63 -17.16 2.88 49.40
C GLU A 63 -17.62 4.34 49.50
N GLN A 64 -18.07 4.95 48.39
CA GLN A 64 -18.62 6.31 48.40
C GLN A 64 -19.86 6.45 49.28
N LEU A 65 -20.77 5.47 49.26
CA LEU A 65 -21.93 5.47 50.16
C LEU A 65 -21.48 5.34 51.61
N ALA A 66 -20.54 4.43 51.88
CA ALA A 66 -20.03 4.20 53.23
C ALA A 66 -19.30 5.42 53.82
N GLY A 67 -18.55 6.18 53.01
CA GLY A 67 -17.83 7.39 53.44
C GLY A 67 -18.74 8.48 54.04
N GLN A 68 -20.03 8.46 53.71
CA GLN A 68 -21.04 9.40 54.25
C GLN A 68 -21.46 9.09 55.69
N TYR A 69 -21.05 7.95 56.24
CA TYR A 69 -21.48 7.46 57.54
C TYR A 69 -20.30 7.24 58.51
N LYS A 70 -20.55 7.45 59.80
CA LYS A 70 -19.61 7.05 60.86
C LYS A 70 -19.80 5.57 61.19
N MET A 71 -18.75 4.77 61.03
CA MET A 71 -18.75 3.35 61.39
C MET A 71 -18.53 3.15 62.90
N THR A 72 -19.26 2.22 63.52
CA THR A 72 -19.17 1.94 64.97
C THR A 72 -18.37 0.68 65.31
N GLY A 73 -17.49 0.24 64.41
CA GLY A 73 -16.65 -0.97 64.53
C GLY A 73 -16.40 -1.63 63.17
N GLU A 74 -15.66 -2.74 63.12
CA GLU A 74 -15.33 -3.42 61.86
C GLU A 74 -16.55 -4.03 61.14
N ASP A 75 -17.58 -4.42 61.89
CA ASP A 75 -18.80 -5.09 61.39
C ASP A 75 -20.10 -4.34 61.75
N GLY A 76 -19.97 -3.15 62.35
CA GLY A 76 -21.09 -2.33 62.85
C GLY A 76 -21.61 -1.33 61.81
N PHE A 77 -22.37 -1.80 60.82
CA PHE A 77 -22.91 -0.95 59.74
C PHE A 77 -24.29 -0.34 60.10
N PRO A 78 -24.50 0.99 59.91
CA PRO A 78 -25.80 1.63 60.08
C PRO A 78 -26.89 1.05 59.16
N GLU A 79 -28.14 0.95 59.64
CA GLU A 79 -29.26 0.42 58.84
C GLU A 79 -29.57 1.27 57.60
N ASN A 80 -29.40 2.61 57.69
CA ASN A 80 -29.58 3.49 56.54
C ASN A 80 -28.58 3.17 55.42
N LEU A 81 -27.31 2.96 55.76
CA LEU A 81 -26.28 2.55 54.81
C LEU A 81 -26.60 1.19 54.18
N LYS A 82 -27.04 0.21 54.99
CA LYS A 82 -27.47 -1.10 54.47
C LYS A 82 -28.62 -0.96 53.46
N SER A 83 -29.60 -0.11 53.77
CA SER A 83 -30.73 0.16 52.88
C SER A 83 -30.29 0.83 51.57
N GLU A 84 -29.36 1.78 51.62
CA GLU A 84 -28.82 2.45 50.43
C GLU A 84 -27.99 1.51 49.54
N VAL A 85 -27.10 0.72 50.15
CA VAL A 85 -26.31 -0.31 49.44
C VAL A 85 -27.22 -1.33 48.78
N LYS A 86 -28.25 -1.80 49.50
CA LYS A 86 -29.26 -2.70 48.94
C LYS A 86 -29.95 -2.08 47.74
N LYS A 87 -30.49 -0.87 47.89
CA LYS A 87 -31.20 -0.15 46.82
C LYS A 87 -30.32 0.02 45.57
N PHE A 88 -29.08 0.46 45.74
CA PHE A 88 -28.11 0.61 44.65
C PHE A 88 -27.86 -0.72 43.91
N LEU A 89 -27.68 -1.82 44.65
CA LEU A 89 -27.45 -3.14 44.07
C LEU A 89 -28.70 -3.69 43.35
N ASP A 90 -29.89 -3.51 43.93
CA ASP A 90 -31.17 -3.88 43.30
C ASP A 90 -31.35 -3.15 41.97
N GLU A 91 -31.12 -1.82 41.93
CA GLU A 91 -31.15 -1.01 40.70
C GLU A 91 -30.12 -1.49 39.66
N TYR A 92 -28.89 -1.80 40.11
CA TYR A 92 -27.86 -2.35 39.22
C TYR A 92 -28.26 -3.68 38.59
N ILE A 93 -28.90 -4.56 39.38
CA ILE A 93 -29.37 -5.87 38.91
C ILE A 93 -30.51 -5.70 37.90
N GLU A 94 -31.47 -4.83 38.18
CA GLU A 94 -32.57 -4.51 37.26
C GLU A 94 -32.04 -3.99 35.91
N LEU A 95 -31.11 -3.03 35.94
CA LEU A 95 -30.46 -2.49 34.73
C LEU A 95 -29.72 -3.59 33.95
N LYS A 96 -29.07 -4.52 34.64
CA LYS A 96 -28.38 -5.66 34.02
C LYS A 96 -29.34 -6.60 33.33
N GLU A 97 -30.49 -6.90 33.92
CA GLU A 97 -31.55 -7.73 33.31
C GLU A 97 -32.19 -7.03 32.10
N LYS A 98 -32.49 -5.73 32.21
CA LYS A 98 -32.96 -4.92 31.07
C LYS A 98 -31.95 -4.97 29.91
N LYS A 99 -30.65 -4.83 30.21
CA LYS A 99 -29.57 -4.90 29.21
C LYS A 99 -29.40 -6.28 28.57
N LYS A 100 -29.75 -7.38 29.25
CA LYS A 100 -29.68 -8.74 28.69
C LYS A 100 -30.72 -8.92 27.57
N LYS A 101 -31.90 -8.32 27.70
CA LYS A 101 -32.98 -8.38 26.70
C LYS A 101 -32.67 -7.63 25.39
N LEU A 102 -31.72 -6.71 25.40
CA LEU A 102 -31.36 -5.90 24.23
C LEU A 102 -30.37 -6.62 23.28
N PRO A 103 -30.62 -6.61 21.96
CA PRO A 103 -29.70 -7.16 20.97
C PRO A 103 -28.37 -6.41 21.00
N LYS A 104 -27.27 -7.16 20.93
CA LYS A 104 -25.91 -6.62 21.05
C LYS A 104 -25.45 -5.94 19.77
N LEU A 105 -25.86 -6.48 18.63
CA LEU A 105 -25.69 -5.96 17.27
C LEU A 105 -26.98 -6.25 16.51
N VAL A 106 -27.33 -5.40 15.55
CA VAL A 106 -28.35 -5.63 14.52
C VAL A 106 -27.84 -5.11 13.18
N LEU A 107 -28.51 -5.43 12.08
CA LEU A 107 -28.08 -5.04 10.74
C LEU A 107 -27.89 -3.52 10.59
N ASN A 108 -28.81 -2.71 11.12
CA ASN A 108 -28.72 -1.24 11.07
C ASN A 108 -27.43 -0.67 11.71
N ASP A 109 -26.79 -1.39 12.63
CA ASP A 109 -25.52 -0.93 13.21
C ASP A 109 -24.37 -0.95 12.17
N PHE A 110 -24.49 -1.77 11.13
CA PHE A 110 -23.55 -1.84 10.01
C PHE A 110 -23.82 -0.79 8.92
N ALA A 111 -24.88 0.02 9.07
CA ALA A 111 -25.38 0.94 8.07
C ALA A 111 -25.61 0.26 6.70
N VAL A 112 -26.17 -0.95 6.74
CA VAL A 112 -26.54 -1.72 5.54
C VAL A 112 -28.00 -1.46 5.22
N THR A 113 -28.27 -0.99 4.01
CA THR A 113 -29.61 -0.70 3.50
C THR A 113 -29.99 -1.58 2.32
N ASN A 114 -29.02 -2.18 1.64
CA ASN A 114 -29.21 -3.02 0.46
C ASN A 114 -28.19 -4.18 0.41
N TYR A 115 -28.38 -5.10 -0.53
CA TYR A 115 -27.54 -6.28 -0.69
C TYR A 115 -26.10 -5.96 -1.12
N ILE A 116 -25.89 -4.98 -2.00
CA ILE A 116 -24.54 -4.60 -2.47
C ILE A 116 -23.69 -4.12 -1.29
N GLU A 117 -24.27 -3.27 -0.44
CA GLU A 117 -23.64 -2.84 0.81
C GLU A 117 -23.34 -4.02 1.73
N LEU A 118 -24.30 -4.92 1.93
CA LEU A 118 -24.13 -6.12 2.74
C LEU A 118 -22.94 -6.96 2.26
N ARG A 119 -22.88 -7.23 0.95
CA ARG A 119 -21.80 -8.00 0.31
C ARG A 119 -20.44 -7.32 0.52
N SER A 120 -20.37 -6.02 0.28
CA SER A 120 -19.17 -5.22 0.51
C SER A 120 -18.71 -5.32 1.97
N LYS A 121 -19.62 -5.22 2.95
CA LYS A 121 -19.28 -5.37 4.37
C LYS A 121 -18.75 -6.77 4.69
N LYS A 122 -19.37 -7.83 4.18
CA LYS A 122 -18.95 -9.22 4.42
C LYS A 122 -17.54 -9.47 3.91
N GLU A 123 -17.22 -9.04 2.71
CA GLU A 123 -15.90 -9.22 2.11
C GLU A 123 -14.82 -8.47 2.88
N LYS A 124 -15.13 -7.26 3.36
CA LYS A 124 -14.22 -6.49 4.22
C LYS A 124 -14.04 -7.14 5.59
N MET A 125 -14.97 -7.97 6.05
CA MET A 125 -14.91 -8.66 7.34
C MET A 125 -14.25 -10.05 7.29
N ASN A 126 -13.83 -10.53 6.12
CA ASN A 126 -13.09 -11.79 5.95
C ASN A 126 -11.62 -11.66 6.41
N SER A 127 -11.39 -11.18 7.63
CA SER A 127 -10.06 -11.06 8.23
C SER A 127 -10.06 -11.65 9.64
N HIS A 128 -8.88 -12.08 10.12
CA HIS A 128 -8.71 -12.57 11.49
C HIS A 128 -8.74 -11.45 12.55
N ALA A 129 -8.84 -10.18 12.12
CA ALA A 129 -8.80 -8.97 12.95
C ALA A 129 -10.16 -8.24 12.98
N VAL A 130 -10.39 -7.43 14.02
CA VAL A 130 -11.58 -6.57 14.08
C VAL A 130 -11.39 -5.38 13.14
N THR A 131 -12.19 -5.34 12.09
CA THR A 131 -12.07 -4.32 11.03
C THR A 131 -12.60 -2.96 11.48
N PRO A 132 -12.25 -1.86 10.78
CA PRO A 132 -12.86 -0.55 11.01
C PRO A 132 -14.39 -0.60 10.90
N GLU A 133 -14.92 -1.33 9.91
CA GLU A 133 -16.36 -1.53 9.73
C GLU A 133 -17.01 -2.20 10.95
N LEU A 134 -16.39 -3.26 11.48
CA LEU A 134 -16.90 -3.92 12.69
C LEU A 134 -16.78 -3.02 13.92
N THR A 135 -15.70 -2.23 14.02
CA THR A 135 -15.53 -1.25 15.10
C THR A 135 -16.70 -0.26 15.10
N ARG A 136 -17.05 0.33 13.96
CA ARG A 136 -18.23 1.24 13.84
C ARG A 136 -19.53 0.60 14.28
N ALA A 137 -19.78 -0.63 13.83
CA ALA A 137 -20.98 -1.36 14.22
C ALA A 137 -21.05 -1.61 15.74
N LEU A 138 -19.90 -1.91 16.37
CA LEU A 138 -19.81 -2.05 17.83
C LEU A 138 -20.12 -0.75 18.57
N LEU A 139 -19.66 0.40 18.05
CA LEU A 139 -19.96 1.72 18.63
C LEU A 139 -21.46 2.04 18.51
N GLY A 140 -22.05 1.83 17.33
CA GLY A 140 -23.48 2.00 17.07
C GLY A 140 -24.36 1.16 18.01
N GLY A 141 -24.06 -0.14 18.09
CA GLY A 141 -24.76 -1.06 18.99
C GLY A 141 -24.62 -0.68 20.46
N LEU A 142 -23.44 -0.22 20.90
CA LEU A 142 -23.22 0.23 22.27
C LEU A 142 -24.01 1.51 22.59
N ASN A 143 -24.01 2.50 21.69
CA ASN A 143 -24.81 3.72 21.84
C ASN A 143 -26.31 3.43 21.92
N ARG A 144 -26.82 2.55 21.05
CA ARG A 144 -28.23 2.11 21.11
C ARG A 144 -28.56 1.53 22.47
N ILE A 145 -27.72 0.61 22.97
CA ILE A 145 -27.93 -0.01 24.27
C ILE A 145 -27.88 1.02 25.40
N ARG A 146 -26.89 1.93 25.40
CA ARG A 146 -26.76 3.01 26.40
C ARG A 146 -28.00 3.89 26.44
N LYS A 147 -28.50 4.32 25.27
CA LYS A 147 -29.74 5.08 25.14
C LYS A 147 -30.94 4.32 25.73
N ALA A 148 -31.08 3.03 25.41
CA ALA A 148 -32.20 2.21 25.88
C ALA A 148 -32.19 1.95 27.41
N ILE A 149 -31.02 1.95 28.04
CA ILE A 149 -30.87 1.80 29.50
C ILE A 149 -30.68 3.13 30.24
N GLY A 150 -30.83 4.27 29.56
CA GLY A 150 -30.78 5.60 30.19
C GLY A 150 -29.38 6.08 30.56
N ILE A 151 -28.31 5.57 29.94
CA ILE A 151 -26.95 6.10 30.12
C ILE A 151 -26.69 7.16 29.05
N PRO A 152 -26.50 8.44 29.42
CA PRO A 152 -26.48 9.56 28.47
C PRO A 152 -25.09 9.88 27.89
N ILE A 153 -24.08 9.00 28.05
CA ILE A 153 -22.71 9.24 27.57
C ILE A 153 -22.55 8.70 26.13
N PRO A 154 -22.59 9.55 25.09
CA PRO A 154 -22.43 9.10 23.72
C PRO A 154 -20.97 8.71 23.46
N LEU A 155 -20.82 7.73 22.58
CA LEU A 155 -19.53 7.24 22.10
C LEU A 155 -19.40 7.58 20.61
N GLU A 156 -18.40 8.35 20.23
CA GLU A 156 -18.17 8.77 18.83
C GLU A 156 -16.88 8.16 18.29
N GLU A 157 -16.87 7.75 17.02
CA GLU A 157 -15.62 7.43 16.31
C GLU A 157 -14.99 8.71 15.79
N ILE A 158 -13.68 8.86 15.96
CA ILE A 158 -12.91 9.92 15.33
C ILE A 158 -11.92 9.29 14.35
N THR A 159 -12.23 9.46 13.07
CA THR A 159 -11.47 8.98 11.92
C THR A 159 -11.68 9.91 10.71
N THR A 160 -10.80 9.85 9.70
CA THR A 160 -10.91 10.56 8.41
C THR A 160 -11.04 9.54 7.26
N LYS A 161 -11.64 9.91 6.12
CA LYS A 161 -12.00 8.94 5.07
C LYS A 161 -10.78 8.27 4.42
N ASP A 162 -9.69 9.01 4.17
CA ASP A 162 -8.63 8.55 3.25
C ASP A 162 -7.17 8.84 3.68
N TYR A 163 -6.84 8.83 4.99
CA TYR A 163 -5.54 9.14 5.64
C TYR A 163 -5.45 10.57 6.19
N ALA A 164 -4.99 10.74 7.45
CA ALA A 164 -4.41 11.97 8.03
C ALA A 164 -4.27 11.87 9.57
N PRO A 165 -3.11 11.46 10.13
CA PRO A 165 -2.90 11.42 11.59
C PRO A 165 -3.13 12.76 12.29
N GLN A 166 -2.70 13.87 11.68
CA GLN A 166 -2.91 15.21 12.25
C GLN A 166 -4.35 15.71 12.09
N GLY A 167 -4.94 15.59 10.90
CA GLY A 167 -6.34 15.98 10.64
C GLY A 167 -7.33 15.25 11.55
N THR A 168 -7.06 13.97 11.85
CA THR A 168 -7.87 13.19 12.79
C THR A 168 -7.83 13.79 14.21
N ILE A 169 -6.67 14.32 14.66
CA ILE A 169 -6.56 15.01 15.95
C ILE A 169 -7.26 16.36 15.94
N TYR A 170 -7.18 17.13 14.85
CA TYR A 170 -7.95 18.38 14.74
C TYR A 170 -9.45 18.13 14.87
N LYS A 171 -9.96 17.08 14.22
CA LYS A 171 -11.36 16.63 14.35
C LYS A 171 -11.71 16.26 15.80
N LEU A 172 -10.83 15.53 16.49
CA LEU A 172 -10.98 15.22 17.91
C LEU A 172 -11.02 16.51 18.76
N ALA A 173 -10.07 17.42 18.56
CA ALA A 173 -9.97 18.68 19.29
C ALA A 173 -11.22 19.56 19.06
N LYS A 174 -11.71 19.71 17.82
CA LYS A 174 -12.96 20.45 17.52
C LYS A 174 -14.15 19.86 18.28
N LYS A 175 -14.29 18.53 18.29
CA LYS A 175 -15.37 17.82 19.00
C LYS A 175 -15.28 17.98 20.52
N ILE A 176 -14.07 17.94 21.08
CA ILE A 176 -13.80 18.15 22.51
C ILE A 176 -14.11 19.60 22.91
N ARG A 177 -13.65 20.59 22.15
CA ARG A 177 -13.92 22.02 22.39
C ARG A 177 -15.42 22.35 22.38
N GLY A 178 -16.20 21.65 21.55
CA GLY A 178 -17.64 21.83 21.43
C GLY A 178 -18.48 21.28 22.60
N LEU A 179 -17.86 20.66 23.61
CA LEU A 179 -18.58 20.14 24.79
C LEU A 179 -19.09 21.29 25.66
N LYS A 180 -20.39 21.29 25.97
CA LYS A 180 -20.98 22.26 26.90
C LYS A 180 -20.66 21.89 28.36
N PRO A 181 -20.64 22.85 29.30
CA PRO A 181 -20.51 22.55 30.73
C PRO A 181 -21.52 21.48 31.18
N GLY A 182 -21.06 20.51 31.97
CA GLY A 182 -21.83 19.35 32.43
C GLY A 182 -21.93 18.20 31.42
N GLN A 183 -21.40 18.36 30.19
CA GLN A 183 -21.42 17.28 29.20
C GLN A 183 -20.18 16.38 29.32
N ARG A 184 -20.43 15.07 29.22
CA ARG A 184 -19.41 14.04 29.07
C ARG A 184 -19.63 13.25 27.79
N LYS A 185 -18.56 13.01 27.04
CA LYS A 185 -18.55 12.20 25.82
C LYS A 185 -17.31 11.34 25.76
N GLN A 186 -17.42 10.22 25.05
CA GLN A 186 -16.32 9.31 24.80
C GLN A 186 -16.00 9.25 23.31
N PHE A 187 -14.72 9.11 22.99
CA PHE A 187 -14.24 9.05 21.62
C PHE A 187 -13.32 7.83 21.43
N VAL A 188 -13.51 7.10 20.34
CA VAL A 188 -12.52 6.13 19.85
C VAL A 188 -11.78 6.77 18.69
N TYR A 189 -10.52 7.13 18.94
CA TYR A 189 -9.62 7.71 17.96
C TYR A 189 -8.94 6.58 17.19
N TYR A 190 -9.25 6.44 15.90
CA TYR A 190 -8.87 5.26 15.11
C TYR A 190 -7.92 5.60 13.96
N HIS A 191 -6.81 4.86 13.87
CA HIS A 191 -5.82 4.96 12.80
C HIS A 191 -6.11 3.93 11.70
N GLY A 192 -6.80 4.35 10.65
CA GLY A 192 -7.30 3.49 9.56
C GLY A 192 -6.27 2.55 8.91
N ASN A 193 -5.02 3.00 8.76
CA ASN A 193 -4.01 2.25 8.01
C ASN A 193 -3.23 1.22 8.84
N MET A 194 -3.36 1.23 10.17
CA MET A 194 -2.55 0.39 11.06
C MET A 194 -3.38 -0.33 12.13
N ASN A 195 -4.71 -0.30 12.02
CA ASN A 195 -5.64 -0.96 12.95
C ASN A 195 -5.47 -0.57 14.44
N HIS A 196 -4.84 0.58 14.72
CA HIS A 196 -4.60 1.07 16.07
C HIS A 196 -5.72 2.01 16.55
N ALA A 197 -6.06 1.97 17.83
CA ALA A 197 -7.16 2.74 18.39
C ALA A 197 -6.87 3.23 19.82
N VAL A 198 -7.01 4.54 20.04
CA VAL A 198 -6.85 5.18 21.34
C VAL A 198 -8.22 5.60 21.89
N ALA A 199 -8.45 5.35 23.17
CA ALA A 199 -9.68 5.74 23.86
C ALA A 199 -9.53 7.12 24.52
N PHE A 200 -10.52 7.99 24.34
CA PHE A 200 -10.65 9.25 25.07
C PHE A 200 -11.99 9.30 25.80
N ASP A 201 -11.97 9.65 27.08
CA ASP A 201 -13.15 9.99 27.86
C ASP A 201 -13.01 11.45 28.29
N VAL A 202 -14.02 12.27 28.02
CA VAL A 202 -13.91 13.72 28.12
C VAL A 202 -15.15 14.30 28.77
N GLU A 203 -14.94 15.10 29.80
CA GLU A 203 -15.99 15.77 30.57
C GLU A 203 -15.67 17.26 30.68
N ASN A 204 -16.65 18.13 30.36
CA ASN A 204 -16.53 19.55 30.64
C ASN A 204 -17.14 19.86 32.02
N ARG A 205 -16.29 20.02 33.03
CA ARG A 205 -16.70 20.36 34.39
C ARG A 205 -16.47 21.85 34.62
N ASP A 206 -17.56 22.60 34.74
CA ASP A 206 -17.54 24.03 35.06
C ASP A 206 -16.64 24.87 34.13
N GLY A 207 -16.60 24.52 32.84
CA GLY A 207 -15.79 25.20 31.82
C GLY A 207 -14.33 24.71 31.71
N THR A 208 -13.96 23.68 32.47
CA THR A 208 -12.66 22.99 32.37
C THR A 208 -12.86 21.60 31.78
N LEU A 209 -12.13 21.30 30.69
CA LEU A 209 -12.15 19.98 30.07
C LEU A 209 -11.27 19.01 30.84
N ASN A 210 -11.86 17.97 31.40
CA ASN A 210 -11.15 16.84 32.00
C ASN A 210 -11.07 15.72 30.96
N ILE A 211 -9.85 15.36 30.57
CA ILE A 211 -9.58 14.41 29.48
C ILE A 211 -8.81 13.22 30.04
N PHE A 212 -9.38 12.02 29.92
CA PHE A 212 -8.65 10.79 30.16
C PHE A 212 -8.34 10.10 28.83
N CYS A 213 -7.06 9.84 28.58
CA CYS A 213 -6.57 9.13 27.40
C CYS A 213 -6.07 7.73 27.78
N PHE A 214 -6.51 6.71 27.06
CA PHE A 214 -6.14 5.32 27.33
C PHE A 214 -5.65 4.64 26.05
N ASP A 215 -4.47 4.06 26.11
CA ASP A 215 -3.93 3.19 25.08
C ASP A 215 -3.64 1.79 25.61
N SER A 216 -4.04 0.76 24.85
CA SER A 216 -3.88 -0.63 25.25
C SER A 216 -2.52 -1.24 24.90
N SER A 217 -1.82 -0.73 23.88
CA SER A 217 -0.58 -1.32 23.32
C SER A 217 0.73 -0.67 23.74
N GLN A 218 0.68 0.51 24.36
CA GLN A 218 1.84 1.41 24.48
C GLN A 218 2.36 1.91 23.12
N ASP A 219 1.47 2.19 22.18
CA ASP A 219 1.85 2.72 20.87
C ASP A 219 2.27 4.19 21.01
N GLU A 220 3.42 4.54 20.44
CA GLU A 220 3.97 5.90 20.46
C GLU A 220 3.06 6.91 19.73
N LYS A 221 2.13 6.45 18.89
CA LYS A 221 1.09 7.30 18.26
C LYS A 221 0.16 7.95 19.28
N GLN A 222 -0.07 7.33 20.44
CA GLN A 222 -0.81 7.99 21.51
C GLN A 222 -0.07 9.25 21.97
N LEU A 223 1.26 9.23 22.03
CA LEU A 223 2.07 10.35 22.47
C LEU A 223 1.95 11.52 21.48
N GLU A 224 2.07 11.25 20.17
CA GLU A 224 1.84 12.26 19.14
C GLU A 224 0.40 12.80 19.19
N ALA A 225 -0.60 11.93 19.35
CA ALA A 225 -2.00 12.31 19.45
C ALA A 225 -2.24 13.28 20.62
N ILE A 226 -1.69 12.98 21.79
CA ILE A 226 -1.81 13.83 22.99
C ILE A 226 -1.07 15.15 22.79
N ASP A 227 0.15 15.13 22.25
CA ASP A 227 0.96 16.32 22.02
C ASP A 227 0.24 17.32 21.11
N LEU A 228 -0.29 16.83 19.98
CA LEU A 228 -1.06 17.62 19.03
C LEU A 228 -2.41 18.10 19.60
N LEU A 229 -3.07 17.29 20.44
CA LEU A 229 -4.31 17.68 21.09
C LEU A 229 -4.07 18.84 22.07
N ILE A 230 -3.02 18.75 22.89
CA ILE A 230 -2.64 19.82 23.84
C ILE A 230 -2.32 21.11 23.09
N ASP A 231 -1.47 21.04 22.05
CA ASP A 231 -1.14 22.19 21.21
C ASP A 231 -2.39 22.87 20.66
N ASN A 232 -3.40 22.10 20.24
CA ASN A 232 -4.65 22.61 19.71
C ASN A 232 -5.52 23.29 20.77
N LEU A 233 -5.68 22.66 21.94
CA LEU A 233 -6.48 23.20 23.02
C LEU A 233 -5.87 24.49 23.60
N GLU A 234 -4.54 24.55 23.72
CA GLU A 234 -3.83 25.73 24.19
C GLU A 234 -3.91 26.90 23.21
N LYS A 235 -3.70 26.65 21.91
CA LYS A 235 -3.89 27.68 20.86
C LYS A 235 -5.30 28.26 20.90
N SER A 236 -6.28 27.42 21.24
CA SER A 236 -7.69 27.80 21.39
C SER A 236 -8.01 28.45 22.74
N LYS A 237 -7.03 28.63 23.64
CA LYS A 237 -7.17 29.19 24.99
C LYS A 237 -8.21 28.45 25.86
N VAL A 238 -8.34 27.14 25.67
CA VAL A 238 -9.28 26.31 26.43
C VAL A 238 -8.61 25.83 27.72
N LYS A 239 -9.35 25.83 28.85
CA LYS A 239 -8.86 25.26 30.11
C LYS A 239 -9.07 23.75 30.11
N PHE A 240 -8.02 22.99 30.41
CA PHE A 240 -8.11 21.53 30.46
C PHE A 240 -7.16 20.91 31.49
N GLU A 241 -7.51 19.71 31.96
CA GLU A 241 -6.64 18.76 32.66
C GLU A 241 -6.61 17.46 31.86
N ILE A 242 -5.41 16.91 31.63
CA ILE A 242 -5.24 15.65 30.91
C ILE A 242 -4.48 14.62 31.75
N LYS A 243 -5.07 13.43 31.86
CA LYS A 243 -4.45 12.23 32.43
C LYS A 243 -4.39 11.15 31.37
N ALA A 244 -3.31 10.38 31.31
CA ALA A 244 -3.14 9.36 30.28
C ALA A 244 -2.51 8.08 30.81
N CYS A 245 -2.86 6.93 30.23
CA CYS A 245 -2.28 5.63 30.56
C CYS A 245 -1.86 4.89 29.28
N GLN A 246 -0.61 4.40 29.25
CA GLN A 246 -0.10 3.42 28.28
C GLN A 246 -0.05 2.04 28.91
N ALA A 247 -1.07 1.22 28.63
CA ALA A 247 -1.38 0.12 29.51
C ALA A 247 -0.63 -1.19 29.25
N ASN A 248 -0.05 -1.39 28.06
CA ASN A 248 0.58 -2.66 27.64
C ASN A 248 -0.29 -3.91 27.89
N ILE A 249 -1.61 -3.75 27.99
CA ILE A 249 -2.52 -4.86 28.26
C ILE A 249 -2.83 -5.65 26.99
N GLN A 250 -2.39 -5.16 25.83
CA GLN A 250 -2.53 -5.77 24.52
C GLN A 250 -1.17 -5.75 23.80
N LYS A 251 -0.73 -6.91 23.30
CA LYS A 251 0.52 -7.07 22.53
C LYS A 251 0.28 -7.44 21.07
N ASP A 252 -0.99 -7.50 20.63
CA ASP A 252 -1.37 -7.89 19.27
C ASP A 252 -2.00 -6.73 18.48
N ASP A 253 -1.33 -6.24 17.44
CA ASP A 253 -1.68 -5.00 16.72
C ASP A 253 -3.08 -4.98 16.06
N ASN A 254 -3.80 -6.10 16.11
CA ASN A 254 -5.07 -6.33 15.43
C ASN A 254 -6.31 -6.05 16.28
N ASN A 255 -6.17 -5.74 17.58
CA ASN A 255 -7.30 -5.69 18.51
C ASN A 255 -7.42 -4.40 19.35
N CYS A 256 -6.63 -3.36 19.10
CA CYS A 256 -6.64 -2.14 19.91
C CYS A 256 -8.05 -1.54 20.08
N SER A 257 -8.88 -1.56 19.03
CA SER A 257 -10.25 -1.02 19.08
C SER A 257 -11.16 -1.76 20.08
N VAL A 258 -11.01 -3.08 20.21
CA VAL A 258 -11.79 -3.88 21.16
C VAL A 258 -11.40 -3.52 22.60
N PHE A 259 -10.10 -3.42 22.87
CA PHE A 259 -9.60 -3.04 24.20
C PHE A 259 -10.02 -1.62 24.56
N SER A 260 -9.89 -0.66 23.65
CA SER A 260 -10.31 0.73 23.82
C SER A 260 -11.82 0.85 24.07
N ILE A 261 -12.67 0.13 23.34
CA ILE A 261 -14.12 0.10 23.58
C ILE A 261 -14.46 -0.53 24.95
N LEU A 262 -13.76 -1.59 25.34
CA LEU A 262 -13.96 -2.23 26.65
C LEU A 262 -13.55 -1.32 27.81
N ALA A 263 -12.45 -0.57 27.66
CA ALA A 263 -12.01 0.42 28.63
C ALA A 263 -13.03 1.56 28.77
N LEU A 264 -13.46 2.17 27.66
CA LEU A 264 -14.50 3.22 27.67
C LEU A 264 -15.82 2.74 28.27
N LYS A 265 -16.18 1.46 28.04
CA LYS A 265 -17.35 0.85 28.68
C LYS A 265 -17.20 0.70 30.20
N GLU A 266 -15.98 0.53 30.70
CA GLU A 266 -15.70 0.55 32.13
C GLU A 266 -15.80 1.96 32.69
N PHE A 267 -15.10 2.92 32.07
CA PHE A 267 -15.04 4.31 32.54
C PHE A 267 -16.43 4.98 32.57
N ALA A 268 -17.29 4.65 31.61
CA ALA A 268 -18.66 5.18 31.54
C ALA A 268 -19.58 4.77 32.69
N LYS A 269 -19.15 3.87 33.58
CA LYS A 269 -19.95 3.53 34.77
C LYS A 269 -19.75 4.53 35.91
N TYR A 270 -18.60 5.15 35.97
CA TYR A 270 -18.25 6.13 36.99
C TYR A 270 -18.89 7.48 36.66
N ASP A 271 -19.17 8.30 37.66
CA ASP A 271 -19.90 9.56 37.46
C ASP A 271 -19.02 10.58 36.71
N HIS A 272 -17.78 10.75 37.17
CA HIS A 272 -16.80 11.63 36.55
C HIS A 272 -15.64 10.87 35.89
N VAL A 273 -14.94 11.58 35.00
CA VAL A 273 -13.90 11.00 34.13
C VAL A 273 -12.65 10.49 34.86
N PHE A 274 -12.40 10.90 36.10
CA PHE A 274 -11.22 10.49 36.89
C PHE A 274 -11.54 9.63 38.10
N ASP A 275 -12.82 9.38 38.39
CA ASP A 275 -13.31 8.69 39.60
C ASP A 275 -12.79 7.25 39.76
N PHE A 276 -12.38 6.61 38.67
CA PHE A 276 -11.84 5.25 38.71
C PHE A 276 -10.36 5.20 39.10
N LEU A 277 -9.70 6.34 39.29
CA LEU A 277 -8.31 6.45 39.71
C LEU A 277 -8.24 6.67 41.23
N PRO A 278 -7.17 6.20 41.90
CA PRO A 278 -6.95 6.53 43.30
C PRO A 278 -6.66 8.02 43.49
N GLU A 279 -6.96 8.56 44.68
CA GLU A 279 -6.66 9.96 45.02
C GLU A 279 -5.15 10.29 44.94
N LYS A 280 -4.31 9.30 45.29
CA LYS A 280 -2.85 9.40 45.26
C LYS A 280 -2.26 8.26 44.43
N TYR A 281 -1.55 8.62 43.37
CA TYR A 281 -0.79 7.72 42.51
C TYR A 281 0.59 8.30 42.18
N GLU A 282 1.48 7.43 41.72
CA GLU A 282 2.80 7.83 41.23
C GLU A 282 2.75 7.96 39.71
N GLU A 283 3.25 9.06 39.18
CA GLU A 283 3.30 9.26 37.74
C GLU A 283 4.36 8.37 37.06
N ASP A 284 4.14 8.06 35.78
CA ASP A 284 5.19 7.48 34.93
C ASP A 284 6.21 8.56 34.50
N GLU A 285 7.29 8.66 35.26
CA GLU A 285 8.39 9.60 35.02
C GLU A 285 9.10 9.40 33.67
N LYS A 286 9.07 8.17 33.10
CA LYS A 286 9.70 7.90 31.81
C LYS A 286 8.92 8.59 30.69
N LEU A 287 7.60 8.39 30.66
CA LEU A 287 6.72 9.01 29.67
C LEU A 287 6.68 10.54 29.83
N LYS A 288 6.66 11.02 31.08
CA LYS A 288 6.68 12.46 31.38
C LYS A 288 7.92 13.18 30.82
N LYS A 289 9.07 12.50 30.83
CA LYS A 289 10.36 13.03 30.32
C LYS A 289 10.61 12.70 28.84
N GLN A 290 9.69 12.01 28.18
CA GLN A 290 9.85 11.63 26.78
C GLN A 290 9.69 12.85 25.87
N THR A 291 10.71 13.11 25.05
CA THR A 291 10.77 14.27 24.14
C THR A 291 10.75 13.86 22.66
N ARG A 292 10.81 12.56 22.37
CA ARG A 292 10.80 12.02 21.01
C ARG A 292 9.97 10.73 20.93
N ALA A 293 9.35 10.51 19.79
CA ALA A 293 8.67 9.26 19.42
C ALA A 293 8.95 8.95 17.94
N SER A 294 9.00 7.67 17.59
CA SER A 294 9.16 7.18 16.22
C SER A 294 7.83 6.58 15.73
N ILE A 295 7.16 7.31 14.84
CA ILE A 295 5.83 6.97 14.34
C ILE A 295 5.96 6.16 13.06
N SER A 296 5.53 4.89 13.09
CA SER A 296 5.44 4.08 11.87
C SER A 296 4.41 4.66 10.89
N LEU A 297 4.82 4.81 9.62
CA LEU A 297 3.96 5.26 8.51
C LEU A 297 3.50 4.09 7.62
N GLY A 298 3.86 2.85 7.95
CA GLY A 298 3.58 1.65 7.14
C GLY A 298 4.75 0.66 7.16
N LEU A 299 4.77 -0.25 6.17
CA LEU A 299 5.71 -1.39 6.10
C LEU A 299 7.20 -1.01 5.92
N THR A 300 7.52 0.23 5.51
CA THR A 300 8.88 0.57 5.06
C THR A 300 9.44 1.90 5.60
N SER A 301 8.74 2.64 6.46
CA SER A 301 9.25 3.93 6.95
C SER A 301 8.67 4.35 8.31
N ASN A 302 9.52 4.96 9.14
CA ASN A 302 9.15 5.63 10.37
C ASN A 302 9.47 7.14 10.26
N ARG A 303 8.68 7.96 10.96
CA ARG A 303 8.94 9.40 11.14
C ARG A 303 9.22 9.66 12.62
N ASP A 304 10.36 10.28 12.91
CA ASP A 304 10.63 10.78 14.25
C ASP A 304 9.89 12.10 14.49
N VAL A 305 9.21 12.18 15.63
CA VAL A 305 8.46 13.36 16.07
C VAL A 305 9.03 13.88 17.37
N THR A 306 9.11 15.20 17.48
CA THR A 306 9.49 15.87 18.74
C THR A 306 8.25 16.17 19.54
N LEU A 307 8.19 15.65 20.77
CA LEU A 307 7.07 15.82 21.69
C LEU A 307 7.38 16.98 22.65
N ARG A 308 6.48 17.95 22.77
CA ARG A 308 6.71 19.20 23.53
C ARG A 308 5.90 19.27 24.82
N ASN A 309 4.81 18.53 24.90
CA ASN A 309 3.80 18.69 25.94
C ASN A 309 3.67 17.52 26.91
N MET A 310 4.52 16.49 26.81
CA MET A 310 4.42 15.30 27.66
C MET A 310 4.54 15.59 29.15
N GLY A 311 5.27 16.64 29.53
CA GLY A 311 5.39 17.11 30.92
C GLY A 311 4.11 17.72 31.51
N LYS A 312 3.13 18.08 30.67
CA LYS A 312 1.82 18.61 31.09
C LYS A 312 0.78 17.50 31.36
N VAL A 313 1.09 16.27 30.96
CA VAL A 313 0.21 15.11 31.11
C VAL A 313 0.51 14.42 32.43
N ARG A 314 -0.54 14.11 33.20
CA ARG A 314 -0.42 13.25 34.39
C ARG A 314 -0.46 11.80 33.94
N TRP A 315 0.69 11.14 33.92
CA TRP A 315 0.82 9.77 33.42
C TRP A 315 0.46 8.71 34.47
N ILE A 316 -0.60 7.96 34.23
CA ILE A 316 -1.12 6.93 35.14
C ILE A 316 -0.51 5.58 34.79
N LYS A 317 0.03 4.88 35.80
CA LYS A 317 0.51 3.50 35.67
C LYS A 317 -0.66 2.51 35.70
N VAL A 318 -0.50 1.37 35.03
CA VAL A 318 -1.53 0.33 34.93
C VAL A 318 -2.00 -0.17 36.29
N LYS A 319 -1.07 -0.31 37.25
CA LYS A 319 -1.36 -0.72 38.63
C LYS A 319 -2.34 0.21 39.36
N ASP A 320 -2.47 1.46 38.93
CA ASP A 320 -3.37 2.46 39.51
C ASP A 320 -4.71 2.55 38.73
N MET A 321 -4.89 1.73 37.69
CA MET A 321 -6.17 1.59 37.00
C MET A 321 -7.07 0.62 37.76
N SER A 322 -8.39 0.76 37.58
CA SER A 322 -9.34 -0.17 38.18
C SER A 322 -9.00 -1.65 37.89
N THR A 323 -9.26 -2.54 38.86
CA THR A 323 -9.00 -4.00 38.76
C THR A 323 -9.57 -4.60 37.48
N ARG A 324 -10.71 -4.08 37.02
CA ARG A 324 -11.33 -4.51 35.78
C ARG A 324 -10.45 -4.24 34.56
N ILE A 325 -9.76 -3.11 34.50
CA ILE A 325 -8.81 -2.78 33.43
C ILE A 325 -7.57 -3.67 33.52
N ILE A 326 -6.99 -3.82 34.72
CA ILE A 326 -5.82 -4.69 34.96
C ILE A 326 -6.12 -6.14 34.50
N SER A 327 -7.33 -6.64 34.77
CA SER A 327 -7.76 -7.99 34.39
C SER A 327 -7.90 -8.23 32.88
N MET A 328 -7.80 -7.19 32.04
CA MET A 328 -7.84 -7.34 30.58
C MET A 328 -6.49 -7.75 29.98
N GLY A 329 -5.39 -7.70 30.75
CA GLY A 329 -4.00 -7.86 30.28
C GLY A 329 -3.65 -9.14 29.52
N GLN A 330 -2.62 -9.04 28.67
CA GLN A 330 -1.86 -10.06 27.89
C GLN A 330 -1.30 -11.25 28.69
N SER A 331 -0.67 -10.98 29.84
CA SER A 331 -0.06 -12.01 30.72
C SER A 331 -0.73 -12.08 32.10
N TYR A 332 -0.95 -13.29 32.63
CA TYR A 332 -1.46 -13.45 34.01
C TYR A 332 -0.39 -13.08 35.03
N ASP A 333 0.89 -13.21 34.69
CA ASP A 333 1.97 -12.75 35.56
C ASP A 333 2.03 -11.22 35.61
N GLU A 334 1.85 -10.55 34.47
CA GLU A 334 1.74 -9.08 34.44
C GLU A 334 0.50 -8.61 35.21
N MET A 335 -0.63 -9.30 35.06
CA MET A 335 -1.84 -9.03 35.84
C MET A 335 -1.59 -9.19 37.34
N LYS A 336 -0.99 -10.32 37.76
CA LYS A 336 -0.63 -10.61 39.16
C LYS A 336 0.28 -9.54 39.75
N ASN A 337 1.31 -9.12 39.01
CA ASN A 337 2.24 -8.09 39.45
C ASN A 337 1.54 -6.73 39.60
N ASN A 338 0.76 -6.31 38.59
CA ASN A 338 0.00 -5.06 38.67
C ASN A 338 -1.02 -5.07 39.81
N LEU A 339 -1.67 -6.20 40.09
CA LEU A 339 -2.59 -6.35 41.22
C LEU A 339 -1.86 -6.29 42.56
N ARG A 340 -0.70 -6.96 42.69
CA ARG A 340 0.12 -6.93 43.90
C ARG A 340 0.61 -5.51 44.24
N ASP A 341 0.93 -4.72 43.21
CA ASP A 341 1.43 -3.35 43.37
C ASP A 341 0.31 -2.30 43.45
N SER A 342 -0.94 -2.70 43.20
CA SER A 342 -2.11 -1.83 43.18
C SER A 342 -2.55 -1.46 44.61
N LYS A 343 -2.58 -0.17 44.91
CA LYS A 343 -3.03 0.34 46.22
C LYS A 343 -4.53 0.14 46.47
N GLN A 344 -5.32 -0.06 45.42
CA GLN A 344 -6.77 -0.27 45.52
C GLN A 344 -7.18 -1.76 45.62
N PHE A 345 -6.20 -2.67 45.52
CA PHE A 345 -6.42 -4.10 45.53
C PHE A 345 -5.86 -4.72 46.81
N ASP A 346 -6.73 -5.38 47.56
CA ASP A 346 -6.48 -5.85 48.92
C ASP A 346 -6.79 -7.34 49.12
N LEU A 347 -6.87 -8.10 48.01
CA LEU A 347 -6.98 -9.56 48.02
C LEU A 347 -5.66 -10.21 47.63
N ASP A 348 -5.56 -11.53 47.81
CA ASP A 348 -4.43 -12.29 47.27
C ASP A 348 -4.46 -12.30 45.73
N ALA A 349 -3.43 -11.72 45.11
CA ALA A 349 -3.36 -11.54 43.66
C ALA A 349 -3.24 -12.88 42.90
N GLU A 350 -2.62 -13.89 43.50
CA GLU A 350 -2.43 -15.20 42.89
C GLU A 350 -3.75 -15.98 42.91
N LYS A 351 -4.42 -16.05 44.06
CA LYS A 351 -5.77 -16.60 44.23
C LYS A 351 -6.75 -15.90 43.29
N PHE A 352 -6.71 -14.56 43.18
CA PHE A 352 -7.57 -13.81 42.25
C PHE A 352 -7.34 -14.22 40.79
N CYS A 353 -6.08 -14.41 40.36
CA CYS A 353 -5.77 -14.83 39.00
C CYS A 353 -6.32 -16.23 38.70
N GLU A 354 -6.20 -17.18 39.62
CA GLU A 354 -6.74 -18.53 39.47
C GLU A 354 -8.28 -18.54 39.40
N VAL A 355 -8.95 -17.78 40.27
CA VAL A 355 -10.41 -17.61 40.20
C VAL A 355 -10.82 -16.97 38.87
N HIS A 356 -10.05 -15.99 38.38
CA HIS A 356 -10.32 -15.37 37.10
C HIS A 356 -10.22 -16.37 35.93
N LYS A 357 -9.25 -17.29 35.96
CA LYS A 357 -9.14 -18.37 34.97
C LYS A 357 -10.35 -19.30 35.00
N ASP A 358 -10.77 -19.72 36.19
CA ASP A 358 -11.92 -20.61 36.37
C ASP A 358 -13.21 -19.98 35.82
N TYR A 359 -13.51 -18.74 36.22
CA TYR A 359 -14.72 -18.03 35.77
C TYR A 359 -14.72 -17.76 34.26
N MET A 360 -13.54 -17.58 33.66
CA MET A 360 -13.41 -17.38 32.23
C MET A 360 -13.34 -18.67 31.42
N GLN A 361 -13.36 -19.84 32.09
CA GLN A 361 -13.25 -21.17 31.48
C GLN A 361 -12.01 -21.28 30.57
N ILE A 362 -10.87 -20.80 31.06
CA ILE A 362 -9.61 -20.81 30.32
C ILE A 362 -8.90 -22.13 30.65
N GLU A 363 -8.81 -23.04 29.69
CA GLU A 363 -8.11 -24.33 29.84
C GLU A 363 -6.62 -24.12 30.16
N LYS A 364 -6.01 -25.08 30.87
CA LYS A 364 -4.60 -25.06 31.29
C LYS A 364 -3.57 -25.15 30.12
N ALA A 365 -3.99 -25.18 28.85
CA ALA A 365 -3.11 -25.48 27.72
C ALA A 365 -2.71 -24.24 26.88
N SER A 366 -1.38 -24.03 26.82
CA SER A 366 -0.58 -22.97 26.19
C SER A 366 -0.51 -21.62 26.91
N GLN A 367 0.72 -21.11 27.09
CA GLN A 367 1.01 -19.85 27.79
C GLN A 367 0.48 -18.59 27.06
N ASN A 368 -0.01 -18.72 25.81
CA ASN A 368 -0.38 -17.58 24.97
C ASN A 368 -1.85 -17.55 24.49
N GLU A 369 -2.65 -18.62 24.65
CA GLU A 369 -3.99 -18.63 24.06
C GLU A 369 -5.12 -18.73 25.09
N LYS A 370 -6.18 -17.94 24.81
CA LYS A 370 -7.53 -17.93 25.42
C LYS A 370 -7.78 -16.95 26.58
N LYS A 371 -7.33 -15.70 26.48
CA LYS A 371 -7.79 -14.61 27.39
C LYS A 371 -9.19 -14.08 27.10
N LEU A 372 -9.74 -13.32 28.05
CA LEU A 372 -11.05 -12.65 27.99
C LEU A 372 -11.28 -11.98 26.63
N VAL A 373 -10.31 -11.23 26.11
CA VAL A 373 -10.48 -10.50 24.85
C VAL A 373 -10.54 -11.42 23.64
N ASN A 374 -9.73 -12.47 23.55
CA ASN A 374 -9.83 -13.45 22.46
C ASN A 374 -11.18 -14.17 22.46
N ARG A 375 -11.71 -14.52 23.64
CA ARG A 375 -13.06 -15.07 23.77
C ARG A 375 -14.13 -14.05 23.35
N LYS A 376 -13.97 -12.77 23.73
CA LYS A 376 -14.88 -11.70 23.29
C LYS A 376 -14.80 -11.47 21.79
N ARG A 377 -13.61 -11.54 21.18
CA ARG A 377 -13.39 -11.41 19.75
C ARG A 377 -14.15 -12.48 18.97
N ARG A 378 -13.98 -13.77 19.33
CA ARG A 378 -14.74 -14.87 18.71
C ARG A 378 -16.25 -14.64 18.83
N LEU A 379 -16.74 -14.30 20.01
CA LEU A 379 -18.16 -14.00 20.22
C LEU A 379 -18.66 -12.79 19.43
N ILE A 380 -17.82 -11.78 19.19
CA ILE A 380 -18.16 -10.61 18.36
C ILE A 380 -18.21 -11.04 16.89
N ASP A 381 -17.21 -11.77 16.43
CA ASP A 381 -17.11 -12.28 15.06
C ASP A 381 -18.31 -13.18 14.73
N ASP A 382 -18.58 -14.20 15.54
CA ASP A 382 -19.72 -15.12 15.39
C ASP A 382 -21.06 -14.37 15.32
N ARG A 383 -21.25 -13.38 16.21
CA ARG A 383 -22.46 -12.56 16.21
C ARG A 383 -22.57 -11.69 14.97
N SER A 384 -21.47 -11.11 14.53
CA SER A 384 -21.45 -10.24 13.36
C SER A 384 -21.77 -11.02 12.09
N LYS A 385 -21.16 -12.21 11.92
CA LYS A 385 -21.46 -13.14 10.83
C LYS A 385 -22.93 -13.55 10.84
N LYS A 386 -23.47 -13.87 12.01
CA LYS A 386 -24.89 -14.22 12.17
C LYS A 386 -25.81 -13.07 11.76
N VAL A 387 -25.58 -11.86 12.27
CA VAL A 387 -26.39 -10.67 11.95
C VAL A 387 -26.35 -10.35 10.46
N LEU A 388 -25.18 -10.45 9.83
CA LEU A 388 -25.03 -10.20 8.39
C LEU A 388 -25.62 -11.33 7.53
N ALA A 389 -25.90 -12.51 8.09
CA ALA A 389 -26.54 -13.62 7.40
C ALA A 389 -28.07 -13.61 7.55
N GLU A 390 -28.60 -13.13 8.69
CA GLU A 390 -30.03 -13.18 9.02
C GLU A 390 -30.92 -12.50 7.95
N ASP A 391 -30.49 -11.35 7.41
CA ASP A 391 -31.25 -10.58 6.41
C ASP A 391 -30.74 -10.75 4.97
N GLU A 392 -29.69 -11.55 4.76
CA GLU A 392 -29.02 -11.66 3.46
C GLU A 392 -29.97 -12.12 2.36
N LYS A 393 -30.75 -13.18 2.62
CA LYS A 393 -31.67 -13.74 1.64
C LYS A 393 -32.74 -12.72 1.22
N SER A 394 -33.33 -12.03 2.19
CA SER A 394 -34.37 -11.02 1.93
C SER A 394 -33.81 -9.83 1.16
N LEU A 395 -32.65 -9.31 1.56
CA LEU A 395 -31.98 -8.22 0.84
C LEU A 395 -31.54 -8.64 -0.55
N PHE A 396 -31.07 -9.88 -0.72
CA PHE A 396 -30.70 -10.44 -2.01
C PHE A 396 -31.92 -10.57 -2.92
N GLU A 397 -33.01 -11.18 -2.46
CA GLU A 397 -34.26 -11.30 -3.23
C GLU A 397 -34.78 -9.93 -3.67
N LYS A 398 -34.82 -8.95 -2.76
CA LYS A 398 -35.21 -7.57 -3.08
C LYS A 398 -34.26 -6.90 -4.07
N HIS A 399 -32.96 -7.19 -3.99
CA HIS A 399 -31.97 -6.69 -4.94
C HIS A 399 -32.17 -7.31 -6.33
N LEU A 400 -32.44 -8.62 -6.41
CA LEU A 400 -32.77 -9.29 -7.68
C LEU A 400 -34.06 -8.72 -8.30
N GLU A 401 -35.07 -8.40 -7.50
CA GLU A 401 -36.29 -7.73 -7.98
C GLU A 401 -36.01 -6.33 -8.53
N SER A 402 -34.98 -5.65 -8.04
CA SER A 402 -34.63 -4.29 -8.46
C SER A 402 -33.80 -4.22 -9.75
N ILE A 403 -33.18 -5.31 -10.20
CA ILE A 403 -32.33 -5.32 -11.40
C ILE A 403 -33.19 -5.63 -12.63
N PRO A 404 -33.36 -4.66 -13.56
CA PRO A 404 -34.05 -4.89 -14.82
C PRO A 404 -33.37 -5.98 -15.64
N GLY A 405 -34.17 -6.84 -16.27
CA GLY A 405 -33.66 -7.85 -17.18
C GLY A 405 -33.33 -9.21 -16.56
N LEU A 406 -33.28 -9.36 -15.23
CA LEU A 406 -33.00 -10.66 -14.57
C LEU A 406 -34.05 -11.76 -14.81
N SER A 407 -35.25 -11.41 -15.31
CA SER A 407 -36.31 -12.39 -15.56
C SER A 407 -35.90 -13.47 -16.57
N PHE A 408 -34.93 -13.18 -17.45
CA PHE A 408 -34.40 -14.13 -18.44
C PHE A 408 -33.96 -15.47 -17.82
N ILE A 409 -33.40 -15.41 -16.58
CA ILE A 409 -32.93 -16.60 -15.85
C ILE A 409 -34.11 -17.49 -15.46
N LYS A 410 -35.21 -16.90 -14.98
CA LYS A 410 -36.42 -17.66 -14.58
C LYS A 410 -37.19 -18.15 -15.80
N GLU A 411 -37.16 -17.39 -16.89
CA GLU A 411 -37.87 -17.68 -18.13
C GLU A 411 -37.14 -18.66 -19.05
N ASN A 412 -35.88 -19.03 -18.74
CA ASN A 412 -35.01 -19.84 -19.59
C ASN A 412 -34.89 -19.29 -21.03
N LYS A 413 -34.81 -17.96 -21.17
CA LYS A 413 -34.67 -17.26 -22.46
C LYS A 413 -33.33 -16.55 -22.53
N ASP A 414 -32.88 -16.21 -23.75
CA ASP A 414 -31.71 -15.37 -23.91
C ASP A 414 -32.01 -13.91 -23.52
N ILE A 415 -31.00 -13.24 -22.99
CA ILE A 415 -31.08 -11.84 -22.58
C ILE A 415 -31.17 -10.91 -23.80
N ASN A 416 -32.13 -9.98 -23.79
CA ASN A 416 -32.23 -8.92 -24.80
C ASN A 416 -31.59 -7.62 -24.30
N LEU A 417 -30.31 -7.41 -24.60
CA LEU A 417 -29.57 -6.24 -24.12
C LEU A 417 -30.14 -4.92 -24.67
N ASN A 418 -30.64 -4.91 -25.91
CA ASN A 418 -31.19 -3.69 -26.51
C ASN A 418 -32.39 -3.18 -25.74
N GLU A 419 -33.29 -4.08 -25.32
CA GLU A 419 -34.47 -3.76 -24.53
C GLU A 419 -34.09 -3.29 -23.12
N ILE A 420 -33.15 -3.99 -22.47
CA ILE A 420 -32.71 -3.67 -21.09
C ILE A 420 -31.98 -2.32 -21.01
N LEU A 421 -31.23 -1.97 -22.04
CA LEU A 421 -30.44 -0.73 -22.09
C LEU A 421 -31.22 0.46 -22.66
N GLN A 422 -32.43 0.26 -23.19
CA GLN A 422 -33.21 1.28 -23.90
C GLN A 422 -33.59 2.47 -22.99
N ASP A 423 -33.86 2.22 -21.71
CA ASP A 423 -34.28 3.23 -20.73
C ASP A 423 -33.12 4.02 -20.11
N LYS A 424 -31.86 3.64 -20.40
CA LYS A 424 -30.67 4.29 -19.84
C LYS A 424 -30.15 5.38 -20.79
N LYS A 425 -30.01 6.60 -20.28
CA LYS A 425 -29.71 7.78 -21.10
C LYS A 425 -28.21 8.02 -21.27
N THR A 426 -27.42 7.66 -20.26
CA THR A 426 -25.97 7.88 -20.27
C THR A 426 -25.19 6.57 -20.38
N VAL A 427 -23.93 6.66 -20.85
CA VAL A 427 -23.07 5.48 -20.92
C VAL A 427 -22.75 4.93 -19.53
N ASN A 428 -22.54 5.79 -18.53
CA ASN A 428 -22.30 5.34 -17.15
C ASN A 428 -23.48 4.53 -16.60
N GLU A 429 -24.72 4.99 -16.80
CA GLU A 429 -25.92 4.25 -16.36
C GLU A 429 -26.04 2.87 -17.05
N LYS A 430 -25.62 2.77 -18.32
CA LYS A 430 -25.57 1.51 -19.06
C LYS A 430 -24.49 0.58 -18.50
N LEU A 431 -23.29 1.10 -18.27
CA LEU A 431 -22.17 0.33 -17.71
C LEU A 431 -22.48 -0.19 -16.30
N GLU A 432 -23.07 0.64 -15.43
CA GLU A 432 -23.49 0.24 -14.09
C GLU A 432 -24.53 -0.89 -14.13
N LEU A 433 -25.54 -0.79 -15.02
CA LEU A 433 -26.54 -1.84 -15.17
C LEU A 433 -25.94 -3.17 -15.68
N LEU A 434 -25.01 -3.11 -16.63
CA LEU A 434 -24.31 -4.30 -17.14
C LEU A 434 -23.48 -4.98 -16.04
N GLU A 435 -22.77 -4.19 -15.22
CA GLU A 435 -22.02 -4.68 -14.05
C GLU A 435 -22.94 -5.33 -13.01
N ASP A 436 -24.02 -4.65 -12.64
CA ASP A 436 -25.00 -5.16 -11.67
C ASP A 436 -25.62 -6.49 -12.12
N LEU A 437 -26.00 -6.58 -13.40
CA LEU A 437 -26.60 -7.79 -13.94
C LEU A 437 -25.60 -8.95 -13.99
N PHE A 438 -24.36 -8.67 -14.41
CA PHE A 438 -23.29 -9.66 -14.44
C PHE A 438 -22.94 -10.18 -13.03
N LEU A 439 -22.85 -9.27 -12.05
CA LEU A 439 -22.59 -9.61 -10.65
C LEU A 439 -23.75 -10.39 -10.02
N ALA A 440 -25.00 -10.07 -10.36
CA ALA A 440 -26.15 -10.82 -9.91
C ALA A 440 -26.16 -12.27 -10.42
N ILE A 441 -25.80 -12.49 -11.70
CA ILE A 441 -25.65 -13.85 -12.24
C ILE A 441 -24.56 -14.62 -11.47
N ILE A 442 -23.41 -13.98 -11.23
CA ILE A 442 -22.33 -14.57 -10.44
C ILE A 442 -22.81 -15.00 -9.06
N ASP A 443 -23.59 -14.15 -8.38
CA ASP A 443 -24.06 -14.43 -7.03
C ASP A 443 -25.14 -15.53 -7.01
N ILE A 444 -26.10 -15.51 -7.95
CA ILE A 444 -27.14 -16.54 -8.11
C ILE A 444 -26.51 -17.93 -8.31
N TYR A 445 -25.48 -18.03 -9.16
CA TYR A 445 -24.82 -19.29 -9.48
C TYR A 445 -23.57 -19.56 -8.62
N ASN A 446 -23.23 -18.66 -7.69
CA ASN A 446 -22.08 -18.71 -6.79
C ASN A 446 -20.74 -18.96 -7.52
N ILE A 447 -20.49 -18.20 -8.60
CA ILE A 447 -19.30 -18.32 -9.44
C ILE A 447 -18.10 -17.63 -8.75
N LYS A 448 -16.99 -18.34 -8.56
CA LYS A 448 -15.76 -17.76 -7.98
C LYS A 448 -14.89 -17.12 -9.07
N ARG A 449 -14.09 -16.13 -8.68
CA ARG A 449 -13.26 -15.33 -9.59
C ARG A 449 -12.04 -16.09 -10.12
N ASP A 450 -11.45 -16.96 -9.30
CA ASP A 450 -10.23 -17.69 -9.61
C ASP A 450 -10.62 -19.12 -10.05
N ASP A 451 -10.56 -19.36 -11.36
CA ASP A 451 -10.54 -20.66 -12.09
C ASP A 451 -11.70 -21.68 -12.00
N ASP A 452 -12.70 -21.53 -11.13
CA ASP A 452 -13.78 -22.56 -10.97
C ASP A 452 -14.98 -22.43 -11.94
N PHE A 453 -14.77 -22.17 -13.23
CA PHE A 453 -15.81 -22.49 -14.23
C PHE A 453 -15.77 -23.98 -14.64
N GLN A 454 -14.76 -24.75 -14.24
CA GLN A 454 -14.64 -26.17 -14.60
C GLN A 454 -15.63 -27.07 -13.84
N ASP A 455 -16.04 -26.69 -12.62
CA ASP A 455 -16.86 -27.55 -11.74
C ASP A 455 -18.36 -27.24 -11.72
N LYS A 456 -18.83 -26.18 -12.41
CA LYS A 456 -20.25 -25.79 -12.43
C LYS A 456 -20.85 -25.82 -13.82
N CYS A 457 -21.85 -26.68 -14.03
CA CYS A 457 -22.66 -26.70 -15.24
C CYS A 457 -23.64 -25.52 -15.22
N LEU A 458 -23.28 -24.43 -15.89
CA LEU A 458 -24.18 -23.29 -16.11
C LEU A 458 -25.12 -23.59 -17.29
N PRO A 459 -26.41 -23.20 -17.23
CA PRO A 459 -27.27 -23.29 -18.40
C PRO A 459 -26.74 -22.47 -19.58
N ASN A 460 -26.88 -22.96 -20.81
CA ASN A 460 -26.36 -22.29 -22.02
C ASN A 460 -26.83 -20.83 -22.15
N HIS A 461 -28.11 -20.55 -21.88
CA HIS A 461 -28.66 -19.17 -21.93
C HIS A 461 -28.00 -18.22 -20.92
N VAL A 462 -27.58 -18.72 -19.75
CA VAL A 462 -26.86 -17.93 -18.73
C VAL A 462 -25.44 -17.63 -19.17
N LEU A 463 -24.75 -18.64 -19.70
CA LEU A 463 -23.39 -18.45 -20.21
C LEU A 463 -23.37 -17.49 -21.41
N ARG A 464 -24.33 -17.61 -22.35
CA ARG A 464 -24.54 -16.65 -23.43
C ARG A 464 -24.80 -15.24 -22.90
N ALA A 465 -25.65 -15.10 -21.88
CA ALA A 465 -25.89 -13.80 -21.26
C ALA A 465 -24.62 -13.19 -20.65
N MET A 466 -23.81 -13.96 -19.91
CA MET A 466 -22.54 -13.49 -19.35
C MET A 466 -21.55 -13.01 -20.44
N LEU A 467 -21.42 -13.79 -21.53
CA LEU A 467 -20.58 -13.43 -22.67
C LEU A 467 -21.06 -12.15 -23.36
N ASN A 468 -22.37 -12.03 -23.61
CA ASN A 468 -22.97 -10.86 -24.23
C ASN A 468 -22.84 -9.61 -23.35
N LEU A 469 -23.06 -9.73 -22.04
CA LEU A 469 -22.88 -8.63 -21.09
C LEU A 469 -21.45 -8.10 -21.08
N ARG A 470 -20.45 -8.99 -21.04
CA ARG A 470 -19.04 -8.61 -21.13
C ARG A 470 -18.71 -7.94 -22.46
N ASN A 471 -19.22 -8.48 -23.57
CA ASN A 471 -18.93 -7.95 -24.90
C ASN A 471 -19.60 -6.58 -25.14
N GLU A 472 -20.81 -6.38 -24.66
CA GLU A 472 -21.49 -5.08 -24.69
C GLU A 472 -20.78 -4.07 -23.79
N PHE A 473 -20.36 -4.49 -22.59
CA PHE A 473 -19.55 -3.66 -21.70
C PHE A 473 -18.25 -3.21 -22.38
N LEU A 474 -17.50 -4.13 -23.01
CA LEU A 474 -16.30 -3.79 -23.79
C LEU A 474 -16.61 -2.79 -24.90
N THR A 475 -17.69 -3.01 -25.65
CA THR A 475 -18.11 -2.15 -26.76
C THR A 475 -18.38 -0.73 -26.28
N LEU A 476 -19.17 -0.57 -25.21
CA LEU A 476 -19.48 0.73 -24.62
C LEU A 476 -18.23 1.42 -24.07
N VAL A 477 -17.38 0.72 -23.30
CA VAL A 477 -16.17 1.32 -22.73
C VAL A 477 -15.19 1.74 -23.82
N CYS A 478 -14.96 0.91 -24.84
CA CYS A 478 -14.02 1.22 -25.93
C CYS A 478 -14.48 2.39 -26.80
N SER A 479 -15.80 2.58 -26.95
CA SER A 479 -16.40 3.69 -27.72
C SER A 479 -16.64 4.98 -26.90
N SER A 480 -16.32 4.96 -25.60
CA SER A 480 -16.52 6.09 -24.69
C SER A 480 -15.37 7.10 -24.70
N ASP A 481 -15.49 8.16 -23.89
CA ASP A 481 -14.42 9.14 -23.66
C ASP A 481 -13.23 8.57 -22.85
N GLU A 482 -12.14 9.37 -22.80
CA GLU A 482 -10.91 9.00 -22.09
C GLU A 482 -11.10 8.80 -20.58
N ASP A 483 -12.09 9.45 -19.96
CA ASP A 483 -12.34 9.33 -18.53
C ASP A 483 -12.93 7.96 -18.21
N ILE A 484 -13.91 7.52 -19.00
CA ILE A 484 -14.49 6.18 -18.89
C ILE A 484 -13.45 5.10 -19.21
N LYS A 485 -12.69 5.23 -20.31
CA LYS A 485 -11.61 4.28 -20.63
C LYS A 485 -10.55 4.25 -19.53
N SER A 486 -10.16 5.39 -18.97
CA SER A 486 -9.18 5.45 -17.87
C SER A 486 -9.69 4.74 -16.63
N LYS A 487 -10.96 4.94 -16.27
CA LYS A 487 -11.62 4.26 -15.14
C LYS A 487 -11.65 2.75 -15.35
N TYR A 488 -12.15 2.27 -16.49
CA TYR A 488 -12.49 0.85 -16.66
C TYR A 488 -11.43 -0.01 -17.38
N LEU A 489 -10.56 0.56 -18.23
CA LEU A 489 -9.52 -0.16 -18.97
C LEU A 489 -8.11 0.04 -18.42
N PHE A 490 -7.76 1.25 -17.93
CA PHE A 490 -6.36 1.61 -17.63
C PHE A 490 -6.01 1.71 -16.14
N THR A 491 -6.96 1.46 -15.25
CA THR A 491 -6.76 1.44 -13.80
C THR A 491 -6.83 -0.01 -13.29
N PRO A 492 -5.91 -0.49 -12.42
CA PRO A 492 -5.98 -1.83 -11.86
C PRO A 492 -7.15 -1.91 -10.86
N ILE A 493 -8.36 -2.13 -11.35
CA ILE A 493 -9.54 -2.25 -10.48
C ILE A 493 -9.65 -3.69 -9.99
N LYS A 494 -10.00 -3.82 -8.71
CA LYS A 494 -10.11 -5.12 -8.06
C LYS A 494 -11.29 -5.97 -8.55
N ARG A 495 -12.23 -5.54 -9.41
CA ARG A 495 -13.38 -6.36 -9.92
C ARG A 495 -14.07 -5.90 -11.24
N PRO A 496 -13.39 -5.73 -12.38
CA PRO A 496 -14.09 -5.56 -13.66
C PRO A 496 -14.69 -6.89 -14.17
N ILE A 497 -15.83 -6.82 -14.89
CA ILE A 497 -16.43 -7.93 -15.68
C ILE A 497 -15.37 -8.62 -16.55
N LEU A 498 -14.39 -7.85 -17.00
CA LEU A 498 -13.26 -8.27 -17.83
C LEU A 498 -12.27 -9.23 -17.14
N SER A 499 -12.37 -9.43 -15.83
CA SER A 499 -11.45 -10.32 -15.11
C SER A 499 -11.84 -11.80 -15.14
N PHE A 500 -13.02 -12.14 -15.66
CA PHE A 500 -13.49 -13.52 -15.76
C PHE A 500 -13.05 -14.19 -17.07
N ARG A 501 -12.59 -15.45 -16.99
CA ARG A 501 -12.19 -16.29 -18.12
C ARG A 501 -13.41 -17.00 -18.70
N LEU A 502 -14.12 -16.34 -19.63
CA LEU A 502 -15.34 -16.89 -20.25
C LEU A 502 -15.08 -17.49 -21.64
N ASP A 503 -14.04 -17.04 -22.36
CA ASP A 503 -13.79 -17.47 -23.75
C ASP A 503 -13.39 -18.95 -23.87
N SER A 504 -12.84 -19.54 -22.81
CA SER A 504 -12.55 -20.98 -22.75
C SER A 504 -13.80 -21.83 -22.98
N LYS A 505 -14.96 -21.36 -22.50
CA LYS A 505 -16.25 -22.05 -22.64
C LYS A 505 -16.82 -22.03 -24.06
N LEU A 506 -16.39 -21.09 -24.90
CA LEU A 506 -16.79 -21.06 -26.32
C LEU A 506 -16.26 -22.25 -27.12
N SER A 507 -15.29 -22.99 -26.58
CA SER A 507 -14.67 -24.16 -27.22
C SER A 507 -15.23 -25.50 -26.74
N GLU A 508 -16.16 -25.50 -25.78
CA GLU A 508 -16.78 -26.73 -25.28
C GLU A 508 -17.79 -27.29 -26.29
N SER A 509 -17.68 -28.58 -26.59
CA SER A 509 -18.48 -29.26 -27.63
C SER A 509 -20.00 -29.23 -27.39
N GLN A 510 -20.45 -29.00 -26.15
CA GLN A 510 -21.85 -28.96 -25.75
C GLN A 510 -22.43 -27.53 -25.71
N PHE A 511 -21.61 -26.52 -25.95
CA PHE A 511 -22.04 -25.12 -25.94
C PHE A 511 -22.49 -24.68 -27.35
N GLU A 512 -23.76 -24.33 -27.47
CA GLU A 512 -24.29 -23.67 -28.67
C GLU A 512 -23.77 -22.23 -28.73
N ARG A 513 -22.65 -22.07 -29.42
CA ARG A 513 -21.85 -20.83 -29.44
C ARG A 513 -22.66 -19.60 -29.84
N ASP A 514 -23.61 -19.77 -30.76
CA ASP A 514 -24.22 -18.69 -31.55
C ASP A 514 -23.15 -17.72 -32.11
N ASN A 515 -23.53 -16.65 -32.80
CA ASN A 515 -22.56 -15.71 -33.41
C ASN A 515 -21.82 -14.82 -32.38
N ILE A 516 -21.47 -15.35 -31.20
CA ILE A 516 -20.82 -14.61 -30.12
C ILE A 516 -19.31 -14.48 -30.40
N PRO A 517 -18.78 -13.25 -30.56
CA PRO A 517 -17.36 -13.01 -30.76
C PRO A 517 -16.56 -13.18 -29.46
N ARG A 518 -15.28 -13.54 -29.60
CA ARG A 518 -14.30 -13.55 -28.49
C ARG A 518 -14.04 -12.14 -27.97
N ALA A 519 -13.71 -12.01 -26.69
CA ALA A 519 -13.51 -10.71 -26.02
C ALA A 519 -12.44 -9.86 -26.74
N MET A 520 -11.33 -10.51 -27.12
CA MET A 520 -10.23 -9.90 -27.86
C MET A 520 -10.69 -9.27 -29.18
N SER A 521 -11.57 -9.97 -29.91
CA SER A 521 -12.10 -9.48 -31.20
C SER A 521 -12.96 -8.25 -31.01
N VAL A 522 -13.80 -8.24 -29.96
CA VAL A 522 -14.65 -7.10 -29.61
C VAL A 522 -13.79 -5.90 -29.24
N LEU A 523 -12.77 -6.10 -28.39
CA LEU A 523 -11.87 -5.03 -27.97
C LEU A 523 -11.12 -4.43 -29.17
N LEU A 524 -10.53 -5.25 -30.03
CA LEU A 524 -9.78 -4.74 -31.18
C LEU A 524 -10.68 -4.03 -32.20
N SER A 525 -11.92 -4.48 -32.38
CA SER A 525 -12.85 -3.85 -33.32
C SER A 525 -13.36 -2.49 -32.85
N ASN A 526 -13.42 -2.27 -31.52
CA ASN A 526 -13.98 -1.05 -30.95
C ASN A 526 -12.93 -0.05 -30.43
N LEU A 527 -11.78 -0.53 -29.93
CA LEU A 527 -10.69 0.33 -29.48
C LEU A 527 -9.79 0.66 -30.67
N LEU A 528 -10.15 1.66 -31.48
CA LEU A 528 -9.47 1.90 -32.77
C LEU A 528 -8.06 2.48 -32.63
N ASP A 529 -7.79 3.24 -31.58
CA ASP A 529 -6.49 3.88 -31.38
C ASP A 529 -5.41 2.84 -31.02
N ARG A 530 -4.37 2.79 -31.85
CA ARG A 530 -3.25 1.85 -31.72
C ARG A 530 -2.43 2.09 -30.44
N SER A 531 -2.29 3.34 -29.99
CA SER A 531 -1.60 3.70 -28.75
C SER A 531 -2.38 3.25 -27.51
N GLU A 532 -3.70 3.47 -27.50
CA GLU A 532 -4.60 2.99 -26.46
C GLU A 532 -4.61 1.47 -26.37
N ARG A 533 -4.61 0.75 -27.50
CA ARG A 533 -4.43 -0.71 -27.54
C ARG A 533 -3.14 -1.10 -26.81
N ARG A 534 -1.98 -0.55 -27.20
CA ARG A 534 -0.70 -0.89 -26.54
C ARG A 534 -0.73 -0.59 -25.03
N LYS A 535 -1.28 0.56 -24.63
CA LYS A 535 -1.45 0.96 -23.23
C LYS A 535 -2.32 -0.02 -22.44
N PHE A 536 -3.40 -0.53 -23.04
CA PHE A 536 -4.27 -1.54 -22.44
C PHE A 536 -3.50 -2.84 -22.17
N PHE A 537 -2.82 -3.37 -23.20
CA PHE A 537 -2.12 -4.66 -23.13
C PHE A 537 -0.90 -4.68 -22.23
N ARG A 538 -0.32 -3.52 -21.89
CA ARG A 538 0.74 -3.42 -20.87
C ARG A 538 0.23 -3.63 -19.43
N LYS A 539 -1.08 -3.44 -19.19
CA LYS A 539 -1.65 -3.36 -17.84
C LYS A 539 -2.60 -4.50 -17.47
N PHE A 540 -3.18 -5.20 -18.45
CA PHE A 540 -4.29 -6.13 -18.19
C PHE A 540 -3.83 -7.60 -18.06
N PRO A 541 -4.24 -8.34 -17.00
CA PRO A 541 -3.74 -9.69 -16.72
C PRO A 541 -4.65 -10.86 -17.15
N SER A 542 -5.91 -10.64 -17.54
CA SER A 542 -6.86 -11.75 -17.84
C SER A 542 -6.51 -12.47 -19.14
N GLU A 543 -6.55 -13.81 -19.17
CA GLU A 543 -6.21 -14.61 -20.36
C GLU A 543 -7.04 -14.28 -21.61
N ASP A 544 -8.36 -14.07 -21.48
CA ASP A 544 -9.26 -13.72 -22.60
C ASP A 544 -8.89 -12.40 -23.33
N LEU A 545 -8.27 -11.48 -22.59
CA LEU A 545 -7.84 -10.15 -23.08
C LEU A 545 -6.32 -9.99 -23.00
N ARG A 546 -5.58 -11.10 -22.93
CA ARG A 546 -4.11 -11.10 -22.99
C ARG A 546 -3.68 -11.34 -24.42
N LEU A 547 -2.83 -10.45 -24.95
CA LEU A 547 -2.09 -10.78 -26.14
C LEU A 547 -1.00 -11.78 -25.76
N GLY A 548 -1.10 -13.01 -26.27
CA GLY A 548 -0.08 -14.04 -26.10
C GLY A 548 1.28 -13.56 -26.61
N PRO A 549 2.39 -14.13 -26.12
CA PRO A 549 3.70 -13.87 -26.72
C PRO A 549 3.77 -14.43 -28.14
N VAL A 550 4.75 -13.98 -28.91
CA VAL A 550 5.05 -14.59 -30.21
C VAL A 550 5.41 -16.06 -29.99
N ILE A 551 4.75 -16.95 -30.75
CA ILE A 551 4.97 -18.39 -30.65
C ILE A 551 6.11 -18.76 -31.60
N PHE A 552 7.22 -19.18 -31.03
CA PHE A 552 8.34 -19.75 -31.75
C PHE A 552 8.08 -21.26 -31.91
N GLY A 553 7.72 -21.75 -33.10
CA GLY A 553 7.54 -23.19 -33.32
C GLY A 553 8.79 -24.02 -32.99
N ASN A 554 8.68 -25.36 -33.03
CA ASN A 554 9.85 -26.26 -33.03
C ASN A 554 9.73 -27.22 -34.24
N PRO A 555 10.62 -27.13 -35.26
CA PRO A 555 11.67 -26.13 -35.42
C PRO A 555 11.08 -24.73 -35.66
N ILE A 556 11.85 -23.68 -35.36
CA ILE A 556 11.44 -22.31 -35.70
C ILE A 556 11.44 -22.15 -37.21
N LYS A 557 10.31 -21.72 -37.75
CA LYS A 557 10.22 -21.22 -39.12
C LYS A 557 10.22 -19.70 -39.05
N GLU A 558 11.28 -19.09 -39.56
CA GLU A 558 11.43 -17.63 -39.54
C GLU A 558 10.25 -16.90 -40.18
N SER A 559 9.67 -17.46 -41.24
CA SER A 559 8.49 -16.90 -41.94
C SER A 559 7.26 -16.83 -41.03
N GLU A 560 6.98 -17.87 -40.25
CA GLU A 560 5.81 -17.92 -39.34
C GLU A 560 5.98 -16.94 -38.17
N VAL A 561 7.22 -16.71 -37.71
CA VAL A 561 7.51 -15.72 -36.66
C VAL A 561 7.36 -14.30 -37.22
N ARG A 562 7.83 -14.05 -38.44
CA ARG A 562 7.70 -12.74 -39.10
C ARG A 562 6.24 -12.39 -39.37
N GLU A 563 5.44 -13.34 -39.84
CA GLU A 563 4.00 -13.16 -40.06
C GLU A 563 3.27 -12.78 -38.75
N GLN A 564 3.59 -13.46 -37.64
CA GLN A 564 3.03 -13.10 -36.32
C GLN A 564 3.43 -11.68 -35.90
N LEU A 565 4.68 -11.28 -36.14
CA LEU A 565 5.16 -9.93 -35.82
C LEU A 565 4.51 -8.86 -36.68
N GLU A 566 4.28 -9.14 -37.96
CA GLU A 566 3.54 -8.27 -38.88
C GLU A 566 2.09 -8.12 -38.44
N GLU A 567 1.42 -9.21 -38.06
CA GLU A 567 0.05 -9.16 -37.54
C GLU A 567 -0.06 -8.31 -36.25
N ILE A 568 0.92 -8.44 -35.34
CA ILE A 568 1.00 -7.60 -34.14
C ILE A 568 1.26 -6.15 -34.53
N ALA A 569 2.19 -5.88 -35.44
CA ALA A 569 2.50 -4.54 -35.92
C ALA A 569 1.28 -3.86 -36.57
N ASP A 570 0.49 -4.59 -37.34
CA ASP A 570 -0.72 -4.08 -38.00
C ASP A 570 -1.82 -3.73 -36.99
N LYS A 571 -2.04 -4.61 -36.00
CA LYS A 571 -3.05 -4.46 -34.96
C LYS A 571 -2.69 -3.40 -33.93
N PHE A 572 -1.42 -3.28 -33.56
CA PHE A 572 -0.95 -2.42 -32.47
C PHE A 572 -0.16 -1.21 -32.91
N GLY A 573 0.16 -1.08 -34.19
CA GLY A 573 0.95 0.01 -34.76
C GLY A 573 2.44 -0.13 -34.45
N TYR A 574 3.23 -0.31 -35.51
CA TYR A 574 4.69 -0.15 -35.48
C TYR A 574 5.15 0.59 -36.74
N ASP A 575 5.70 1.79 -36.54
CA ASP A 575 6.43 2.55 -37.54
C ASP A 575 7.76 3.01 -36.92
N LYS A 576 8.86 2.45 -37.44
CA LYS A 576 10.22 2.78 -37.00
C LYS A 576 10.57 4.26 -37.17
N ASN A 577 9.87 4.98 -38.04
CA ASN A 577 10.11 6.39 -38.33
C ASN A 577 9.18 7.34 -37.55
N ALA A 578 8.32 6.83 -36.66
CA ALA A 578 7.42 7.68 -35.88
C ALA A 578 8.22 8.68 -35.02
N THR A 579 7.85 9.97 -35.09
CA THR A 579 8.58 11.06 -34.42
C THR A 579 8.54 10.93 -32.90
N ASP A 580 7.34 10.72 -32.34
CA ASP A 580 7.08 10.90 -30.90
C ASP A 580 6.79 9.60 -30.14
N ASP A 581 6.53 8.49 -30.85
CA ASP A 581 6.02 7.24 -30.24
C ASP A 581 6.78 5.98 -30.71
N ALA A 582 7.78 6.11 -31.59
CA ALA A 582 8.59 4.99 -32.07
C ALA A 582 9.24 4.20 -30.92
N PHE A 583 9.67 4.88 -29.85
CA PHE A 583 10.23 4.23 -28.66
C PHE A 583 9.21 3.29 -28.01
N SER A 584 8.01 3.77 -27.71
CA SER A 584 6.97 2.99 -27.04
C SER A 584 6.46 1.85 -27.91
N GLN A 585 6.40 2.06 -29.23
CA GLN A 585 6.06 1.01 -30.20
C GLN A 585 7.13 -0.09 -30.21
N ALA A 586 8.41 0.27 -30.31
CA ALA A 586 9.52 -0.69 -30.27
C ALA A 586 9.60 -1.43 -28.93
N GLU A 587 9.41 -0.73 -27.81
CA GLU A 587 9.34 -1.33 -26.47
C GLU A 587 8.20 -2.37 -26.38
N PHE A 588 7.01 -2.04 -26.89
CA PHE A 588 5.88 -2.96 -26.93
C PHE A 588 6.18 -4.21 -27.78
N MET A 589 6.84 -4.06 -28.94
CA MET A 589 7.22 -5.19 -29.78
C MET A 589 8.23 -6.11 -29.07
N LEU A 590 9.24 -5.54 -28.39
CA LEU A 590 10.20 -6.32 -27.60
C LEU A 590 9.54 -7.06 -26.43
N GLU A 591 8.52 -6.50 -25.78
CA GLU A 591 7.78 -7.19 -24.71
C GLU A 591 7.14 -8.49 -25.23
N LYS A 592 6.70 -8.55 -26.50
CA LYS A 592 6.08 -9.73 -27.11
C LYS A 592 7.08 -10.83 -27.50
N LEU A 593 8.36 -10.49 -27.62
CA LEU A 593 9.44 -11.44 -27.91
C LEU A 593 9.97 -12.14 -26.65
N SER A 594 9.73 -11.57 -25.47
CA SER A 594 10.33 -11.97 -24.18
C SER A 594 10.08 -13.43 -23.75
N ALA A 595 9.01 -14.09 -24.21
CA ALA A 595 8.68 -15.45 -23.77
C ALA A 595 9.67 -16.52 -24.24
N TYR A 596 10.45 -16.26 -25.30
CA TYR A 596 11.46 -17.20 -25.78
C TYR A 596 12.58 -17.45 -24.76
N LEU A 597 12.91 -16.45 -23.93
CA LEU A 597 13.92 -16.57 -22.88
C LEU A 597 13.47 -17.41 -21.68
N SER A 598 12.16 -17.61 -21.53
CA SER A 598 11.55 -18.41 -20.46
C SER A 598 11.45 -19.92 -20.77
N ARG A 599 11.82 -20.33 -21.99
CA ARG A 599 11.78 -21.74 -22.40
C ARG A 599 12.83 -22.58 -21.70
N GLU A 600 12.46 -23.81 -21.30
CA GLU A 600 13.36 -24.79 -20.68
C GLU A 600 14.59 -25.04 -21.59
N GLU A 601 14.44 -24.95 -22.91
CA GLU A 601 15.50 -25.07 -23.91
C GLU A 601 16.51 -23.92 -23.86
N THR A 602 16.06 -22.66 -23.75
CA THR A 602 16.93 -21.47 -23.62
C THR A 602 17.59 -21.44 -22.24
N TYR A 603 16.82 -21.78 -21.20
CA TYR A 603 17.31 -22.01 -19.83
C TYR A 603 18.40 -23.09 -19.81
N ASN A 604 18.25 -24.15 -20.61
CA ASN A 604 19.27 -25.18 -20.74
C ASN A 604 20.58 -24.59 -21.28
N LEU A 605 20.62 -23.71 -22.28
CA LEU A 605 21.91 -23.08 -22.66
C LEU A 605 22.52 -22.21 -21.56
N THR A 606 21.69 -21.50 -20.78
CA THR A 606 22.21 -20.74 -19.63
C THR A 606 22.72 -21.64 -18.50
N ARG A 607 22.13 -22.84 -18.33
CA ARG A 607 22.60 -23.87 -17.40
C ARG A 607 23.86 -24.59 -17.92
N TYR A 608 24.07 -24.58 -19.24
CA TYR A 608 25.20 -25.16 -19.95
C TYR A 608 26.23 -24.10 -20.39
N THR A 609 26.75 -23.29 -19.45
CA THR A 609 27.83 -22.31 -19.74
C THR A 609 29.10 -23.00 -20.28
N THR A 610 30.10 -22.23 -20.69
CA THR A 610 31.47 -22.65 -21.10
C THR A 610 32.13 -23.73 -20.21
N GLY A 611 31.62 -23.94 -18.99
CA GLY A 611 32.07 -24.99 -18.08
C GLY A 611 31.24 -26.26 -18.05
N THR A 612 30.03 -26.34 -18.64
CA THR A 612 29.18 -27.52 -18.43
C THR A 612 29.60 -28.68 -19.32
N PRO A 613 30.20 -29.71 -18.72
CA PRO A 613 30.91 -30.70 -19.47
C PRO A 613 29.90 -31.69 -20.09
N ILE A 614 30.16 -32.17 -21.30
CA ILE A 614 29.32 -33.12 -22.04
C ILE A 614 29.56 -34.49 -21.44
N LEU A 615 28.49 -35.25 -21.18
CA LEU A 615 28.62 -36.61 -20.64
C LEU A 615 29.50 -37.45 -21.58
N ILE A 616 30.50 -38.11 -21.02
CA ILE A 616 31.27 -39.16 -21.71
C ILE A 616 30.96 -40.48 -21.04
N ARG A 617 30.60 -41.48 -21.83
CA ARG A 617 30.38 -42.85 -21.35
C ARG A 617 30.97 -43.88 -22.31
N LYS A 618 31.40 -45.00 -21.74
CA LYS A 618 31.68 -46.20 -22.52
C LYS A 618 30.35 -46.88 -22.86
N GLU A 619 30.21 -47.40 -24.07
CA GLU A 619 28.97 -48.06 -24.53
C GLU A 619 28.50 -49.16 -23.55
N SER A 620 29.44 -49.97 -23.04
CA SER A 620 29.20 -51.03 -22.07
C SER A 620 28.67 -50.55 -20.70
N GLU A 621 28.88 -49.28 -20.33
CA GLU A 621 28.41 -48.71 -19.04
C GLU A 621 26.92 -48.33 -19.06
N LEU A 622 26.29 -48.30 -20.24
CA LEU A 622 24.89 -47.89 -20.40
C LEU A 622 23.88 -49.03 -20.13
N GLN A 623 24.36 -50.18 -19.60
CA GLN A 623 23.57 -51.38 -19.27
C GLN A 623 22.60 -51.80 -20.38
N LEU A 624 23.05 -51.73 -21.62
CA LEU A 624 22.27 -52.18 -22.76
C LEU A 624 22.46 -53.69 -22.95
N SER A 625 21.36 -54.43 -23.08
CA SER A 625 21.41 -55.85 -23.47
C SER A 625 22.25 -55.99 -24.75
N SER A 626 23.07 -57.04 -24.83
CA SER A 626 24.24 -57.27 -25.70
C SER A 626 24.04 -57.26 -27.23
N ASN A 627 23.12 -56.46 -27.77
CA ASN A 627 22.88 -56.20 -29.20
C ASN A 627 22.15 -54.86 -29.43
N SER A 628 22.56 -53.77 -28.77
CA SER A 628 21.86 -52.47 -28.91
C SER A 628 22.31 -51.68 -30.14
N SER A 629 21.38 -51.35 -31.02
CA SER A 629 21.58 -50.32 -32.05
C SER A 629 21.81 -48.94 -31.40
N ASN A 630 22.52 -48.04 -32.10
CA ASN A 630 22.75 -46.66 -31.65
C ASN A 630 21.45 -45.91 -31.24
N GLN A 631 20.30 -46.30 -31.79
CA GLN A 631 18.98 -45.73 -31.42
C GLN A 631 18.57 -46.05 -29.98
N ASN A 632 18.81 -47.27 -29.50
CA ASN A 632 18.46 -47.66 -28.11
C ASN A 632 19.31 -46.89 -27.08
N VAL A 633 20.57 -46.62 -27.42
CA VAL A 633 21.49 -45.80 -26.63
C VAL A 633 20.93 -44.38 -26.44
N ILE A 634 20.49 -43.74 -27.53
CA ILE A 634 19.98 -42.36 -27.54
C ILE A 634 18.66 -42.27 -26.79
N GLN A 635 17.75 -43.22 -26.98
CA GLN A 635 16.46 -43.22 -26.27
C GLN A 635 16.63 -43.31 -24.75
N ASN A 636 17.57 -44.11 -24.25
CA ASN A 636 17.85 -44.21 -22.82
C ASN A 636 18.51 -42.93 -22.28
N LEU A 637 19.52 -42.39 -22.97
CA LEU A 637 20.14 -41.12 -22.58
C LEU A 637 19.16 -39.94 -22.60
N ALA A 638 18.23 -39.93 -23.56
CA ALA A 638 17.19 -38.90 -23.65
C ALA A 638 16.16 -38.98 -22.52
N LYS A 639 15.70 -40.18 -22.15
CA LYS A 639 14.78 -40.39 -21.00
C LYS A 639 15.36 -39.83 -19.70
N ASP A 640 16.67 -39.97 -19.53
CA ASP A 640 17.39 -39.49 -18.36
C ASP A 640 17.81 -38.00 -18.43
N LYS A 641 17.42 -37.27 -19.49
CA LYS A 641 17.88 -35.89 -19.78
C LYS A 641 19.43 -35.77 -19.81
N LYS A 642 20.13 -36.78 -20.32
CA LYS A 642 21.61 -36.90 -20.39
C LYS A 642 22.21 -36.63 -21.78
N LEU A 643 21.44 -36.10 -22.72
CA LEU A 643 21.93 -35.65 -24.03
C LEU A 643 22.21 -34.13 -24.01
N PRO A 644 23.21 -33.64 -24.78
CA PRO A 644 24.12 -34.39 -25.66
C PRO A 644 25.18 -35.22 -24.90
N ALA A 645 25.74 -36.24 -25.54
CA ALA A 645 26.75 -37.14 -24.96
C ALA A 645 27.79 -37.63 -25.99
N TYR A 646 29.01 -37.93 -25.54
CA TYR A 646 29.98 -38.73 -26.29
C TYR A 646 29.98 -40.17 -25.80
N VAL A 647 29.91 -41.11 -26.74
CA VAL A 647 29.93 -42.56 -26.45
C VAL A 647 31.12 -43.19 -27.16
N TYR A 648 31.98 -43.85 -26.40
CA TYR A 648 33.11 -44.63 -26.92
C TYR A 648 32.80 -46.13 -26.87
N THR A 649 32.98 -46.81 -28.00
CA THR A 649 32.70 -48.25 -28.18
C THR A 649 33.93 -49.11 -27.88
N ASP A 650 33.74 -50.38 -27.57
CA ASP A 650 34.84 -51.35 -27.35
C ASP A 650 35.78 -51.49 -28.58
N GLU A 651 35.25 -51.30 -29.78
CA GLU A 651 36.00 -51.31 -31.06
C GLU A 651 36.91 -50.10 -31.25
N GLY A 652 36.87 -49.13 -30.33
CA GLY A 652 37.72 -47.97 -30.39
C GLY A 652 37.15 -46.77 -31.14
N ASN A 653 35.88 -46.79 -31.54
CA ASN A 653 35.19 -45.67 -32.17
C ASN A 653 34.59 -44.70 -31.13
N VAL A 654 34.48 -43.42 -31.47
CA VAL A 654 33.78 -42.40 -30.66
C VAL A 654 32.60 -41.84 -31.47
N TYR A 655 31.45 -41.73 -30.83
CA TYR A 655 30.25 -41.11 -31.39
C TYR A 655 29.81 -39.92 -30.54
N TYR A 656 29.37 -38.85 -31.20
CA TYR A 656 28.61 -37.76 -30.59
C TYR A 656 27.12 -38.04 -30.82
N LEU A 657 26.36 -38.04 -29.73
CA LEU A 657 24.92 -38.30 -29.71
C LEU A 657 24.18 -37.06 -29.21
N ASP A 658 23.15 -36.67 -29.94
CA ASP A 658 22.29 -35.55 -29.57
C ASP A 658 20.85 -35.82 -30.01
N ARG A 659 19.90 -35.06 -29.48
CA ARG A 659 18.49 -35.10 -29.87
C ARG A 659 17.94 -33.70 -30.00
N TRP A 660 17.27 -33.43 -31.12
CA TRP A 660 16.57 -32.18 -31.35
C TRP A 660 15.23 -32.42 -32.02
N ASP A 661 14.15 -31.93 -31.40
CA ASP A 661 12.78 -32.06 -31.93
C ASP A 661 12.41 -33.51 -32.28
N ASN A 662 12.64 -34.42 -31.33
CA ASN A 662 12.44 -35.87 -31.47
C ASN A 662 13.26 -36.56 -32.59
N ARG A 663 14.20 -35.84 -33.23
CA ARG A 663 15.16 -36.43 -34.17
C ARG A 663 16.44 -36.82 -33.45
N ASP A 664 16.84 -38.06 -33.64
CA ASP A 664 18.10 -38.62 -33.11
C ASP A 664 19.26 -38.26 -34.05
N LEU A 665 20.32 -37.66 -33.52
CA LEU A 665 21.47 -37.18 -34.27
C LEU A 665 22.73 -37.90 -33.79
N ILE A 666 23.44 -38.53 -34.73
CA ILE A 666 24.61 -39.38 -34.46
C ILE A 666 25.74 -38.96 -35.41
N SER A 667 26.86 -38.53 -34.84
CA SER A 667 28.07 -38.20 -35.59
C SER A 667 29.23 -39.08 -35.15
N LYS A 668 29.80 -39.88 -36.06
CA LYS A 668 31.05 -40.62 -35.79
C LYS A 668 32.23 -39.65 -35.82
N ILE A 669 33.06 -39.67 -34.79
CA ILE A 669 34.23 -38.80 -34.67
C ILE A 669 35.47 -39.56 -35.12
N THR A 670 36.18 -39.02 -36.10
CA THR A 670 37.45 -39.58 -36.56
C THR A 670 38.56 -39.22 -35.58
N ILE A 671 39.18 -40.23 -34.99
CA ILE A 671 40.31 -40.10 -34.07
C ILE A 671 41.52 -40.89 -34.58
N ASN A 672 42.73 -40.37 -34.37
CA ASN A 672 43.98 -41.06 -34.70
C ASN A 672 44.45 -41.98 -33.55
N GLN A 673 45.46 -42.82 -33.79
CA GLN A 673 45.97 -43.76 -32.77
C GLN A 673 46.49 -43.08 -31.50
N SER A 674 47.08 -41.88 -31.61
CA SER A 674 47.55 -41.12 -30.45
C SER A 674 46.39 -40.58 -29.60
N GLN A 675 45.33 -40.09 -30.26
CA GLN A 675 44.10 -39.66 -29.61
C GLN A 675 43.36 -40.85 -29.00
N GLN A 676 43.28 -41.98 -29.70
CA GLN A 676 42.68 -43.21 -29.21
C GLN A 676 43.39 -43.72 -27.94
N LYS A 677 44.74 -43.65 -27.92
CA LYS A 677 45.54 -43.96 -26.72
C LYS A 677 45.25 -42.99 -25.58
N LYS A 678 45.20 -41.68 -25.83
CA LYS A 678 44.85 -40.67 -24.81
C LYS A 678 43.42 -40.81 -24.29
N ILE A 679 42.48 -41.17 -25.14
CA ILE A 679 41.08 -41.48 -24.80
C ILE A 679 41.05 -42.72 -23.90
N ARG A 680 41.79 -43.78 -24.23
CA ARG A 680 41.95 -44.96 -23.37
C ARG A 680 42.66 -44.64 -22.04
N GLU A 681 43.63 -43.73 -22.02
CA GLU A 681 44.32 -43.27 -20.80
C GLU A 681 43.43 -42.37 -19.93
N LEU A 682 42.65 -41.46 -20.53
CA LEU A 682 41.72 -40.55 -19.84
C LEU A 682 40.46 -41.25 -19.34
N PHE A 683 39.97 -42.24 -20.09
CA PHE A 683 38.73 -42.94 -19.80
C PHE A 683 38.95 -44.34 -19.18
N GLY A 684 40.21 -44.81 -19.18
CA GLY A 684 40.75 -45.94 -18.43
C GLY A 684 40.43 -47.33 -18.99
N ASP A 685 41.47 -48.16 -19.15
CA ASP A 685 41.36 -49.62 -18.95
C ASP A 685 41.65 -50.02 -17.48
N GLU A 686 42.22 -49.13 -16.64
CA GLU A 686 42.89 -49.53 -15.38
C GLU A 686 42.27 -49.06 -14.03
N ILE A 687 41.07 -48.45 -13.97
CA ILE A 687 40.48 -48.07 -12.67
C ILE A 687 38.98 -48.41 -12.61
N PHE A 688 38.67 -49.70 -12.41
CA PHE A 688 37.33 -50.17 -12.02
C PHE A 688 37.42 -51.15 -10.85
N THR A 689 37.74 -50.67 -9.65
CA THR A 689 37.27 -51.34 -8.44
C THR A 689 35.75 -51.09 -8.32
N ASN A 690 35.01 -52.10 -7.85
CA ASN A 690 33.55 -52.19 -7.93
C ASN A 690 32.76 -51.00 -7.33
N ASP A 691 33.37 -50.09 -6.57
CA ASP A 691 32.69 -49.05 -5.79
C ASP A 691 32.47 -47.70 -6.51
N ASN A 692 32.91 -47.53 -7.76
CA ASN A 692 32.86 -46.23 -8.46
C ASN A 692 32.10 -46.21 -9.80
N ARG A 693 31.30 -47.24 -10.12
CA ARG A 693 30.54 -47.33 -11.39
C ARG A 693 29.46 -46.25 -11.56
N ASP A 694 29.04 -45.59 -10.48
CA ASP A 694 27.85 -44.73 -10.48
C ASP A 694 28.09 -43.23 -10.74
N LYS A 695 29.34 -42.76 -10.85
CA LYS A 695 29.59 -41.32 -11.08
C LYS A 695 29.64 -40.98 -12.57
N PRO A 696 28.76 -40.10 -13.09
CA PRO A 696 28.81 -39.62 -14.46
C PRO A 696 30.10 -38.82 -14.72
N ARG A 697 30.78 -39.14 -15.82
CA ARG A 697 32.01 -38.48 -16.27
C ARG A 697 31.66 -37.50 -17.38
N TYR A 698 32.39 -36.40 -17.44
CA TYR A 698 32.07 -35.35 -18.39
C TYR A 698 33.35 -34.71 -18.96
N ILE A 699 33.27 -34.20 -20.19
CA ILE A 699 34.36 -33.48 -20.88
C ILE A 699 33.98 -32.03 -21.14
N GLY A 700 34.89 -31.09 -20.89
CA GLY A 700 34.68 -29.71 -21.31
C GLY A 700 34.70 -29.58 -22.85
N ASN A 701 34.00 -28.59 -23.43
CA ASN A 701 34.02 -28.41 -24.89
C ASN A 701 35.44 -28.12 -25.43
N ASN A 702 36.25 -27.36 -24.70
CA ASN A 702 37.65 -27.08 -25.09
C ASN A 702 38.53 -28.34 -25.05
N GLU A 703 38.25 -29.26 -24.12
CA GLU A 703 38.94 -30.54 -24.03
C GLU A 703 38.50 -31.47 -25.16
N ALA A 704 37.20 -31.50 -25.50
CA ALA A 704 36.69 -32.23 -26.64
C ALA A 704 37.28 -31.72 -27.97
N ILE A 705 37.43 -30.41 -28.15
CA ILE A 705 38.10 -29.84 -29.34
C ILE A 705 39.56 -30.29 -29.39
N LYS A 706 40.30 -30.22 -28.27
CA LYS A 706 41.72 -30.61 -28.23
C LYS A 706 41.95 -32.11 -28.40
N LEU A 707 41.09 -32.93 -27.79
CA LEU A 707 41.24 -34.38 -27.74
C LEU A 707 40.59 -35.08 -28.93
N LEU A 708 39.35 -34.69 -29.25
CA LEU A 708 38.50 -35.34 -30.25
C LEU A 708 38.44 -34.59 -31.58
N ASN A 709 39.01 -33.37 -31.67
CA ASN A 709 38.85 -32.46 -32.81
C ASN A 709 37.36 -32.22 -33.17
N HIS A 710 36.49 -32.20 -32.16
CA HIS A 710 35.05 -32.08 -32.34
C HIS A 710 34.50 -30.90 -31.54
N ASN A 711 33.76 -30.01 -32.22
CA ASN A 711 33.12 -28.87 -31.60
C ASN A 711 31.59 -29.03 -31.64
N SER A 712 31.00 -29.37 -30.49
CA SER A 712 29.55 -29.60 -30.36
C SER A 712 28.65 -28.43 -30.78
N PHE A 713 29.19 -27.20 -30.84
CA PHE A 713 28.44 -26.03 -31.29
C PHE A 713 28.34 -25.91 -32.82
N ASN A 714 29.20 -26.61 -33.57
CA ASN A 714 29.23 -26.56 -35.03
C ASN A 714 28.52 -27.76 -35.68
N GLU A 715 28.21 -28.78 -34.88
CA GLU A 715 27.62 -30.06 -35.29
C GLU A 715 26.09 -30.00 -35.31
N ALA A 716 25.47 -30.79 -36.19
CA ALA A 716 24.00 -30.89 -36.21
C ALA A 716 23.52 -31.42 -34.85
N GLY A 717 22.73 -30.63 -34.12
CA GLY A 717 22.41 -30.91 -32.73
C GLY A 717 21.65 -29.77 -32.06
N SER A 718 21.23 -30.01 -30.82
CA SER A 718 20.48 -29.07 -29.99
C SER A 718 21.22 -27.74 -29.77
N ARG A 719 22.55 -27.80 -29.63
CA ARG A 719 23.40 -26.61 -29.44
C ARG A 719 23.45 -25.72 -30.69
N LYS A 720 23.67 -26.29 -31.87
CA LYS A 720 23.74 -25.54 -33.14
C LYS A 720 22.39 -24.93 -33.53
N GLU A 721 21.30 -25.69 -33.39
CA GLU A 721 19.96 -25.18 -33.71
C GLU A 721 19.56 -24.05 -32.76
N THR A 722 19.98 -24.12 -31.50
CA THR A 722 19.75 -22.98 -30.60
C THR A 722 20.61 -21.77 -30.95
N LEU A 723 21.86 -21.93 -31.39
CA LEU A 723 22.67 -20.78 -31.83
C LEU A 723 22.04 -20.07 -33.03
N LYS A 724 21.46 -20.81 -33.99
CA LYS A 724 20.70 -20.22 -35.10
C LYS A 724 19.50 -19.43 -34.62
N MET A 725 18.74 -20.01 -33.69
CA MET A 725 17.58 -19.37 -33.06
C MET A 725 17.97 -18.10 -32.30
N LEU A 726 19.07 -18.14 -31.54
CA LEU A 726 19.61 -16.97 -30.83
C LEU A 726 20.05 -15.86 -31.81
N ALA A 727 20.65 -16.23 -32.94
CA ALA A 727 21.05 -15.29 -33.99
C ALA A 727 19.84 -14.62 -34.65
N PHE A 728 18.82 -15.39 -35.01
CA PHE A 728 17.58 -14.89 -35.57
C PHE A 728 16.85 -13.94 -34.61
N MET A 729 16.77 -14.30 -33.33
CA MET A 729 16.16 -13.46 -32.29
C MET A 729 16.93 -12.16 -32.08
N LEU A 730 18.24 -12.25 -31.87
CA LEU A 730 19.10 -11.09 -31.71
C LEU A 730 19.01 -10.16 -32.92
N ASN A 731 18.89 -10.71 -34.12
CA ASN A 731 18.69 -9.95 -35.33
C ASN A 731 17.40 -9.12 -35.29
N ILE A 732 16.26 -9.71 -34.91
CA ILE A 732 14.97 -9.01 -34.78
C ILE A 732 15.00 -8.00 -33.64
N GLU A 733 15.56 -8.37 -32.50
CA GLU A 733 15.57 -7.53 -31.30
C GLU A 733 16.45 -6.30 -31.48
N LEU A 734 17.57 -6.43 -32.20
CA LEU A 734 18.41 -5.29 -32.58
C LEU A 734 17.72 -4.31 -33.53
N ASP A 735 16.70 -4.73 -34.29
CA ASP A 735 15.89 -3.79 -35.09
C ASP A 735 15.09 -2.85 -34.17
N TYR A 736 14.43 -3.39 -33.15
CA TYR A 736 13.66 -2.60 -32.18
C TYR A 736 14.55 -1.84 -31.20
N LEU A 737 15.62 -2.47 -30.70
CA LEU A 737 16.59 -1.83 -29.82
C LEU A 737 17.34 -0.69 -30.52
N GLY A 738 17.56 -0.77 -31.84
CA GLY A 738 18.13 0.33 -32.62
C GLY A 738 17.25 1.56 -32.56
N VAL A 739 15.95 1.40 -32.83
CA VAL A 739 14.96 2.48 -32.73
C VAL A 739 14.89 3.04 -31.30
N MET A 740 14.85 2.16 -30.29
CA MET A 740 14.86 2.61 -28.89
C MET A 740 16.13 3.35 -28.52
N TYR A 741 17.29 2.89 -29.01
CA TYR A 741 18.59 3.47 -28.69
C TYR A 741 18.78 4.84 -29.34
N GLU A 742 18.26 5.04 -30.55
CA GLU A 742 18.24 6.36 -31.19
C GLU A 742 17.44 7.38 -30.38
N LYS A 743 16.33 6.96 -29.77
CA LYS A 743 15.42 7.84 -29.01
C LYS A 743 15.77 8.01 -27.53
N ASP A 744 16.07 6.92 -26.80
CA ASP A 744 16.45 6.93 -25.38
C ASP A 744 17.51 5.84 -25.11
N LYS A 745 18.77 6.23 -25.29
CA LYS A 745 19.96 5.38 -25.08
C LYS A 745 19.95 4.69 -23.72
N LYS A 746 19.56 5.39 -22.64
CA LYS A 746 19.64 4.84 -21.28
C LYS A 746 18.59 3.74 -21.07
N ARG A 747 17.34 3.98 -21.48
CA ARG A 747 16.29 2.95 -21.36
C ARG A 747 16.55 1.76 -22.29
N ALA A 748 17.03 1.99 -23.51
CA ALA A 748 17.43 0.90 -24.41
C ALA A 748 18.53 0.02 -23.78
N ILE A 749 19.52 0.64 -23.13
CA ILE A 749 20.58 -0.08 -22.39
C ILE A 749 19.99 -0.87 -21.21
N THR A 750 19.06 -0.30 -20.43
CA THR A 750 18.40 -1.03 -19.34
C THR A 750 17.60 -2.23 -19.84
N TYR A 751 16.88 -2.09 -20.95
CA TYR A 751 16.14 -3.19 -21.57
C TYR A 751 17.09 -4.30 -22.05
N PHE A 752 18.21 -3.90 -22.68
CA PHE A 752 19.28 -4.82 -23.08
C PHE A 752 19.93 -5.53 -21.88
N ASP A 753 20.18 -4.84 -20.77
CA ASP A 753 20.85 -5.41 -19.58
C ASP A 753 19.99 -6.44 -18.82
N ASN A 754 18.69 -6.17 -18.63
CA ASN A 754 17.79 -7.01 -17.82
C ASN A 754 17.60 -8.43 -18.34
N TYR A 755 17.86 -8.68 -19.63
CA TYR A 755 17.51 -9.95 -20.30
C TYR A 755 18.64 -10.56 -21.14
N TYR A 756 19.51 -9.76 -21.77
CA TYR A 756 20.40 -10.27 -22.83
C TYR A 756 21.77 -10.69 -22.29
N LEU A 757 22.36 -9.94 -21.36
CA LEU A 757 23.77 -10.12 -20.99
C LEU A 757 24.08 -11.47 -20.34
N TYR A 758 23.16 -12.00 -19.53
CA TYR A 758 23.34 -13.30 -18.86
C TYR A 758 23.40 -14.48 -19.84
N LEU A 759 22.73 -14.38 -20.99
CA LEU A 759 22.77 -15.40 -22.04
C LEU A 759 24.11 -15.40 -22.79
N PHE A 760 24.63 -14.22 -23.12
CA PHE A 760 25.82 -14.08 -23.96
C PHE A 760 27.15 -14.18 -23.21
N ARG A 761 27.18 -13.85 -21.91
CA ARG A 761 28.36 -14.10 -21.05
C ARG A 761 28.64 -15.59 -20.82
N GLY A 762 27.66 -16.46 -21.08
CA GLY A 762 27.76 -17.90 -20.88
C GLY A 762 28.46 -18.67 -22.01
N MET A 763 28.70 -18.05 -23.18
CA MET A 763 29.24 -18.73 -24.38
C MET A 763 30.71 -18.34 -24.68
N PRO A 764 31.52 -19.23 -25.32
CA PRO A 764 32.85 -18.85 -25.77
C PRO A 764 32.77 -17.71 -26.78
N SER A 765 33.55 -16.64 -26.57
CA SER A 765 33.55 -15.44 -27.43
C SER A 765 33.75 -15.77 -28.90
N LYS A 766 34.72 -16.64 -29.21
CA LYS A 766 35.00 -17.08 -30.58
C LYS A 766 33.82 -17.81 -31.23
N THR A 767 33.17 -18.73 -30.51
CA THR A 767 32.00 -19.44 -31.03
C THR A 767 30.83 -18.49 -31.24
N PHE A 768 30.62 -17.56 -30.30
CA PHE A 768 29.58 -16.54 -30.41
C PHE A 768 29.81 -15.61 -31.61
N GLU A 769 31.04 -15.16 -31.83
CA GLU A 769 31.45 -14.35 -32.98
C GLU A 769 31.25 -15.08 -34.31
N GLU A 770 31.74 -16.32 -34.40
CA GLU A 770 31.71 -17.12 -35.64
C GLU A 770 30.30 -17.61 -36.01
N THR A 771 29.39 -17.75 -35.03
CA THR A 771 28.06 -18.35 -35.27
C THR A 771 26.90 -17.37 -35.15
N VAL A 772 26.84 -16.56 -34.09
CA VAL A 772 25.69 -15.69 -33.81
C VAL A 772 25.91 -14.31 -34.39
N LEU A 773 27.05 -13.68 -34.09
CA LEU A 773 27.35 -12.35 -34.62
C LEU A 773 27.60 -12.37 -36.13
N SER A 774 28.16 -13.46 -36.67
CA SER A 774 28.41 -13.59 -38.12
C SER A 774 27.14 -13.50 -38.97
N GLN A 775 25.97 -13.85 -38.41
CA GLN A 775 24.66 -13.77 -39.08
C GLN A 775 24.05 -12.36 -39.05
N LEU A 776 24.63 -11.45 -38.27
CA LEU A 776 24.16 -10.06 -38.19
C LEU A 776 24.79 -9.20 -39.30
N SER A 777 24.05 -8.19 -39.76
CA SER A 777 24.62 -7.14 -40.60
C SER A 777 25.62 -6.30 -39.83
N ASP A 778 26.57 -5.66 -40.53
CA ASP A 778 27.63 -4.87 -39.88
C ASP A 778 27.07 -3.71 -39.06
N THR A 779 25.97 -3.10 -39.50
CA THR A 779 25.23 -2.09 -38.74
C THR A 779 24.72 -2.64 -37.40
N LYS A 780 24.14 -3.85 -37.39
CA LYS A 780 23.62 -4.50 -36.19
C LYS A 780 24.74 -4.95 -35.25
N LYS A 781 25.84 -5.49 -35.80
CA LYS A 781 27.05 -5.79 -35.02
C LYS A 781 27.58 -4.53 -34.32
N LYS A 782 27.67 -3.42 -35.04
CA LYS A 782 28.12 -2.13 -34.49
C LYS A 782 27.20 -1.64 -33.38
N LEU A 783 25.87 -1.71 -33.57
CA LEU A 783 24.89 -1.38 -32.53
C LEU A 783 25.06 -2.27 -31.29
N PHE A 784 25.18 -3.58 -31.48
CA PHE A 784 25.37 -4.56 -30.40
C PHE A 784 26.61 -4.23 -29.54
N PHE A 785 27.78 -4.03 -30.15
CA PHE A 785 28.99 -3.66 -29.41
C PHE A 785 28.90 -2.27 -28.77
N THR A 786 28.17 -1.34 -29.39
CA THR A 786 27.92 -0.02 -28.82
C THR A 786 27.07 -0.10 -27.54
N LEU A 787 26.03 -0.92 -27.55
CA LEU A 787 25.19 -1.18 -26.38
C LEU A 787 25.99 -1.79 -25.21
N ILE A 788 26.87 -2.77 -25.51
CA ILE A 788 27.78 -3.37 -24.51
C ILE A 788 28.69 -2.32 -23.89
N LYS A 789 29.39 -1.55 -24.72
CA LYS A 789 30.34 -0.53 -24.25
C LYS A 789 29.65 0.50 -23.35
N HIS A 790 28.52 1.06 -23.80
CA HIS A 790 27.82 2.08 -23.03
C HIS A 790 27.21 1.55 -21.72
N ARG A 791 26.87 0.26 -21.68
CA ARG A 791 26.47 -0.42 -20.44
C ARG A 791 27.64 -0.58 -19.48
N GLU A 792 28.81 -1.00 -19.95
CA GLU A 792 30.02 -1.11 -19.12
C GLU A 792 30.41 0.25 -18.55
N ASP A 793 30.34 1.31 -19.35
CA ASP A 793 30.53 2.68 -18.89
C ASP A 793 29.50 3.07 -17.80
N LEU A 794 28.22 2.73 -18.00
CA LEU A 794 27.16 2.98 -17.03
C LEU A 794 27.39 2.21 -15.71
N MET A 795 27.78 0.94 -15.79
CA MET A 795 28.02 0.11 -14.60
C MET A 795 29.29 0.53 -13.85
N ASN A 796 30.37 0.85 -14.56
CA ASN A 796 31.58 1.39 -13.95
C ASN A 796 31.32 2.73 -13.25
N SER A 797 30.41 3.55 -13.79
CA SER A 797 29.98 4.79 -13.13
C SER A 797 29.14 4.57 -11.85
N LEU A 798 28.39 3.45 -11.78
CA LEU A 798 27.63 3.05 -10.59
C LEU A 798 28.53 2.41 -9.52
N SER A 799 29.50 1.58 -9.92
CA SER A 799 30.50 0.97 -9.03
C SER A 799 31.40 2.01 -8.35
N ASN A 800 31.72 3.11 -9.05
CA ASN A 800 32.56 4.19 -8.54
C ASN A 800 31.77 5.25 -7.74
N SER A 801 30.49 5.00 -7.44
CA SER A 801 29.64 5.93 -6.67
C SER A 801 29.62 5.68 -5.17
N GLU A 802 30.25 4.61 -4.66
CA GLU A 802 30.39 4.35 -3.21
C GLU A 802 31.64 4.99 -2.57
N THR A 803 32.54 5.58 -3.37
CA THR A 803 33.70 6.32 -2.86
C THR A 803 33.96 7.58 -3.68
N ILE A 804 33.05 8.55 -3.59
CA ILE A 804 33.40 9.93 -3.91
C ILE A 804 33.88 10.57 -2.62
N GLU A 805 35.20 10.54 -2.40
CA GLU A 805 35.84 11.59 -1.60
C GLU A 805 35.52 12.95 -2.22
N PRO A 806 35.19 13.97 -1.42
CA PRO A 806 34.74 15.26 -1.94
C PRO A 806 35.90 15.96 -2.66
N SER A 807 35.88 15.96 -3.99
CA SER A 807 36.72 16.85 -4.78
C SER A 807 36.40 18.30 -4.41
N THR A 808 37.42 19.06 -4.05
CA THR A 808 37.35 20.42 -3.46
C THR A 808 37.00 21.55 -4.42
N SER A 809 36.56 21.28 -5.65
CA SER A 809 35.99 22.30 -6.53
C SER A 809 34.49 22.08 -6.68
N LYS A 810 33.69 22.81 -5.89
CA LYS A 810 32.23 22.89 -6.12
C LYS A 810 32.00 23.36 -7.57
N PRO A 811 31.37 22.55 -8.45
CA PRO A 811 30.97 23.04 -9.78
C PRO A 811 30.05 24.25 -9.60
N SER A 812 30.17 25.22 -10.50
CA SER A 812 29.34 26.42 -10.42
C SER A 812 27.85 26.04 -10.49
N PHE A 813 27.01 26.84 -9.83
CA PHE A 813 25.55 26.71 -9.89
C PHE A 813 25.04 26.55 -11.32
N ILE A 814 25.61 27.31 -12.27
CA ILE A 814 25.26 27.30 -13.70
C ILE A 814 25.67 25.98 -14.38
N THR A 815 26.84 25.42 -14.07
CA THR A 815 27.32 24.16 -14.66
C THR A 815 26.47 22.97 -14.22
N THR A 816 26.05 22.96 -12.95
CA THR A 816 25.16 21.95 -12.39
C THR A 816 23.71 22.14 -12.87
N PHE A 817 23.28 23.39 -13.02
CA PHE A 817 21.96 23.76 -13.56
C PHE A 817 21.80 23.33 -15.02
N LEU A 818 22.75 23.69 -15.89
CA LEU A 818 22.71 23.33 -17.30
C LEU A 818 22.76 21.81 -17.48
N SER A 819 23.53 21.07 -16.68
CA SER A 819 23.56 19.62 -16.81
C SER A 819 22.20 18.96 -16.52
N PHE A 820 21.42 19.42 -15.55
CA PHE A 820 20.12 18.81 -15.24
C PHE A 820 19.03 19.09 -16.27
N PHE A 821 19.07 20.25 -16.94
CA PHE A 821 18.09 20.63 -17.96
C PHE A 821 18.56 20.41 -19.40
N SER A 822 19.86 20.14 -19.62
CA SER A 822 20.44 19.75 -20.92
C SER A 822 20.47 18.23 -21.15
N ILE A 823 20.01 17.40 -20.20
CA ILE A 823 19.86 15.94 -20.40
C ILE A 823 18.71 15.59 -21.39
N SER A 824 18.34 16.53 -22.27
CA SER A 824 17.45 16.28 -23.42
C SER A 824 18.14 16.42 -24.79
N SER A 825 19.40 16.85 -24.91
CA SER A 825 20.08 16.91 -26.21
C SER A 825 21.14 15.81 -26.33
N LYS A 826 20.68 14.57 -26.53
CA LYS A 826 21.51 13.51 -27.14
C LYS A 826 20.87 12.96 -28.42
N ASP A 827 20.12 13.82 -29.13
CA ASP A 827 19.90 13.67 -30.57
C ASP A 827 21.20 14.03 -31.28
N SER A 828 21.99 13.00 -31.56
CA SER A 828 23.28 13.10 -32.24
C SER A 828 23.09 13.15 -33.76
N ASN A 829 22.24 14.04 -34.28
CA ASN A 829 22.06 14.24 -35.73
C ASN A 829 21.52 15.63 -36.15
N GLU A 830 21.51 16.64 -35.28
CA GLU A 830 21.41 18.02 -35.79
C GLU A 830 22.81 18.51 -36.17
N ASP A 831 22.96 18.88 -37.44
CA ASP A 831 24.12 19.58 -37.97
C ASP A 831 24.55 20.72 -37.03
N ALA A 832 25.85 20.98 -37.03
CA ALA A 832 26.57 21.92 -36.17
C ALA A 832 26.12 23.40 -36.26
N THR A 833 24.95 23.69 -36.81
CA THR A 833 24.33 25.01 -36.95
C THR A 833 23.32 25.35 -35.85
N THR A 834 22.71 24.40 -35.12
CA THR A 834 21.77 24.72 -34.01
C THR A 834 22.43 24.85 -32.64
N ASN A 835 23.62 24.25 -32.44
CA ASN A 835 24.42 24.48 -31.21
C ASN A 835 25.03 25.89 -31.13
N ASN A 836 24.91 26.70 -32.17
CA ASN A 836 25.26 28.11 -32.12
C ASN A 836 24.17 28.98 -31.45
N SER A 837 22.95 28.49 -31.21
CA SER A 837 21.90 29.30 -30.54
C SER A 837 22.10 29.47 -29.02
N LEU A 838 22.92 28.63 -28.40
CA LEU A 838 23.29 28.74 -26.98
C LEU A 838 24.68 29.37 -26.75
N LYS A 839 25.44 29.66 -27.82
CA LYS A 839 26.78 30.27 -27.74
C LYS A 839 27.05 31.45 -28.69
N GLY A 840 26.09 31.84 -29.52
CA GLY A 840 26.28 32.94 -30.48
C GLY A 840 25.05 33.84 -30.59
N GLY A 841 25.17 35.06 -30.08
CA GLY A 841 24.51 36.23 -30.66
C GLY A 841 23.04 36.51 -30.35
N ASP A 842 22.40 35.78 -29.43
CA ASP A 842 21.05 36.13 -28.97
C ASP A 842 21.13 36.81 -27.59
N GLU A 843 20.80 38.10 -27.51
CA GLU A 843 20.75 38.87 -26.24
C GLU A 843 19.76 38.28 -25.22
N ASN A 844 19.00 37.25 -25.62
CA ASN A 844 18.08 36.46 -24.80
C ASN A 844 18.58 35.05 -24.43
N SER A 845 19.85 34.70 -24.64
CA SER A 845 20.37 33.38 -24.26
C SER A 845 20.26 33.15 -22.74
N VAL A 846 19.93 31.92 -22.31
CA VAL A 846 19.84 31.54 -20.89
C VAL A 846 21.14 31.87 -20.13
N VAL A 847 22.29 31.72 -20.79
CA VAL A 847 23.61 32.04 -20.22
C VAL A 847 23.74 33.55 -19.98
N THR A 848 23.37 34.38 -20.95
CA THR A 848 23.38 35.85 -20.86
C THR A 848 22.39 36.36 -19.81
N TYR A 849 21.21 35.74 -19.70
CA TYR A 849 20.24 36.02 -18.63
C TYR A 849 20.84 35.71 -17.24
N TYR A 850 21.55 34.58 -17.10
CA TYR A 850 22.22 34.20 -15.85
C TYR A 850 23.38 35.13 -15.48
N GLU A 851 24.20 35.52 -16.46
CA GLU A 851 25.28 36.49 -16.29
C GLU A 851 24.73 37.87 -15.89
N LYS A 852 23.60 38.28 -16.46
CA LYS A 852 22.88 39.52 -16.09
C LYS A 852 22.30 39.47 -14.68
N VAL A 853 21.69 38.36 -14.28
CA VAL A 853 21.13 38.17 -12.93
C VAL A 853 22.23 38.06 -11.86
N GLN A 854 23.38 37.45 -12.17
CA GLN A 854 24.54 37.40 -11.25
C GLN A 854 25.22 38.76 -11.10
N SER A 855 25.42 39.50 -12.19
CA SER A 855 26.11 40.80 -12.18
C SER A 855 25.33 41.91 -11.48
N GLU A 856 24.01 41.78 -11.32
CA GLU A 856 23.19 42.71 -10.53
C GLU A 856 23.38 42.57 -9.01
N ASP A 857 23.95 41.47 -8.50
CA ASP A 857 23.85 41.11 -7.07
C ASP A 857 25.19 40.84 -6.34
N GLU A 858 26.34 41.10 -6.98
CA GLU A 858 27.67 40.88 -6.38
C GLU A 858 28.01 41.80 -5.18
N ARG A 859 27.10 42.67 -4.72
CA ARG A 859 27.36 43.64 -3.64
C ARG A 859 26.77 43.30 -2.25
N ASN A 860 26.10 42.17 -2.03
CA ASN A 860 25.53 41.83 -0.73
C ASN A 860 25.66 40.34 -0.34
N ASP A 861 25.63 40.04 0.98
CA ASP A 861 25.73 38.71 1.65
C ASP A 861 24.72 37.61 1.19
N LYS A 862 23.94 37.84 0.14
CA LYS A 862 22.93 36.93 -0.41
C LYS A 862 23.45 36.23 -1.68
N SER A 863 24.47 35.38 -1.53
CA SER A 863 25.01 34.61 -2.68
C SER A 863 24.24 33.31 -2.94
N PHE A 864 24.08 32.92 -4.22
CA PHE A 864 23.59 31.60 -4.65
C PHE A 864 24.42 30.41 -4.12
N THR A 865 25.62 30.66 -3.61
CA THR A 865 26.45 29.67 -2.89
C THR A 865 25.80 29.14 -1.60
N ASN A 866 24.76 29.81 -1.11
CA ASN A 866 23.97 29.44 0.07
C ASN A 866 22.81 28.47 -0.21
N PHE A 867 22.74 27.88 -1.41
CA PHE A 867 21.77 26.84 -1.74
C PHE A 867 22.46 25.58 -2.27
N SER A 868 21.98 24.41 -1.84
CA SER A 868 22.33 23.11 -2.39
C SER A 868 21.23 22.61 -3.32
N MET A 869 21.66 21.94 -4.38
CA MET A 869 20.79 21.32 -5.37
C MET A 869 21.07 19.82 -5.41
N PHE A 870 20.03 19.00 -5.35
CA PHE A 870 20.14 17.54 -5.45
C PHE A 870 18.91 16.95 -6.16
N THR A 871 19.08 15.77 -6.74
CA THR A 871 18.01 15.05 -7.43
C THR A 871 17.25 14.14 -6.47
N LEU A 872 15.93 14.15 -6.58
CA LEU A 872 15.05 13.22 -5.89
C LEU A 872 14.42 12.29 -6.94
N ASN A 873 14.81 11.02 -6.91
CA ASN A 873 14.26 9.94 -7.75
C ASN A 873 14.27 10.20 -9.28
N SER A 874 15.25 10.96 -9.80
CA SER A 874 15.39 11.37 -11.22
C SER A 874 14.26 12.24 -11.83
N GLN A 875 13.16 12.45 -11.10
CA GLN A 875 11.97 13.18 -11.56
C GLN A 875 11.92 14.63 -11.06
N TRP A 876 12.56 14.89 -9.92
CA TRP A 876 12.54 16.20 -9.27
C TRP A 876 13.94 16.70 -8.98
N VAL A 877 14.12 18.01 -9.13
CA VAL A 877 15.28 18.75 -8.65
C VAL A 877 14.84 19.56 -7.44
N VAL A 878 15.50 19.34 -6.29
CA VAL A 878 15.19 20.05 -5.05
C VAL A 878 16.21 21.17 -4.84
N TYR A 879 15.70 22.37 -4.60
CA TYR A 879 16.48 23.54 -4.22
C TYR A 879 16.32 23.79 -2.72
N LYS A 880 17.42 23.74 -1.98
CA LYS A 880 17.41 23.81 -0.51
C LYS A 880 18.45 24.80 0.00
N LYS A 881 18.04 25.72 0.87
CA LYS A 881 18.95 26.64 1.53
C LYS A 881 19.90 25.91 2.49
N SER A 882 21.20 26.21 2.42
CA SER A 882 22.29 25.52 3.14
C SER A 882 22.19 25.59 4.67
N ASN A 883 21.50 26.61 5.23
CA ASN A 883 21.43 26.88 6.67
C ASN A 883 20.08 26.50 7.33
N LEU A 884 19.33 25.55 6.77
CA LEU A 884 18.06 25.04 7.36
C LEU A 884 18.26 24.10 8.57
N LYS A 885 19.26 24.34 9.43
CA LYS A 885 19.52 23.49 10.59
C LYS A 885 18.30 23.48 11.53
N GLY A 886 17.79 22.29 11.83
CA GLY A 886 16.63 22.10 12.72
C GLY A 886 15.25 22.27 12.05
N VAL A 887 15.19 22.53 10.74
CA VAL A 887 13.93 22.62 9.98
C VAL A 887 13.66 21.28 9.28
N ASP A 888 12.57 20.62 9.68
CA ASP A 888 12.09 19.40 9.02
C ASP A 888 11.25 19.75 7.77
N ILE A 889 11.87 19.66 6.60
CA ILE A 889 11.23 19.94 5.30
C ILE A 889 10.20 18.86 4.96
N ASN A 890 10.34 17.65 5.52
CA ASN A 890 9.42 16.54 5.30
C ASN A 890 8.22 16.57 6.24
N ARG A 891 8.13 17.59 7.11
CA ARG A 891 6.94 17.84 7.92
C ARG A 891 5.73 18.06 7.00
N SER A 892 4.66 17.33 7.27
CA SER A 892 3.35 17.56 6.64
C SER A 892 2.90 18.99 6.91
N ASP A 893 2.76 19.78 5.85
CA ASP A 893 2.38 21.20 5.90
C ASP A 893 1.71 21.62 4.57
N TRP A 894 1.27 22.86 4.48
CA TRP A 894 0.77 23.49 3.26
C TRP A 894 1.87 23.58 2.19
N LYS A 895 1.48 23.41 0.94
CA LYS A 895 2.35 23.48 -0.24
C LYS A 895 1.73 24.39 -1.27
N ILE A 896 2.57 25.22 -1.90
CA ILE A 896 2.17 26.07 -3.02
C ILE A 896 2.71 25.43 -4.30
N ASN A 897 1.86 25.27 -5.29
CA ASN A 897 2.17 24.72 -6.60
C ASN A 897 2.13 25.84 -7.63
N LEU A 898 3.11 25.89 -8.53
CA LEU A 898 3.11 26.76 -9.69
C LEU A 898 2.94 25.92 -10.96
N SER A 899 1.98 26.32 -11.78
CA SER A 899 1.72 25.75 -13.09
C SER A 899 2.62 26.43 -14.12
N ILE A 900 3.51 25.66 -14.75
CA ILE A 900 4.48 26.18 -15.73
C ILE A 900 4.52 25.23 -16.90
N HIS A 901 4.37 25.76 -18.12
CA HIS A 901 4.47 24.94 -19.33
C HIS A 901 5.85 24.26 -19.41
N GLN A 902 5.89 23.00 -19.80
CA GLN A 902 7.05 22.12 -19.79
C GLN A 902 8.28 22.72 -20.51
N ASP A 903 8.05 23.40 -21.63
CA ASP A 903 9.11 24.08 -22.38
C ASP A 903 9.63 25.36 -21.73
N ASP A 904 8.84 25.96 -20.84
CA ASP A 904 9.16 27.23 -20.20
C ASP A 904 9.74 27.04 -18.79
N ILE A 905 9.88 25.79 -18.31
CA ILE A 905 10.47 25.47 -16.98
C ILE A 905 11.88 26.05 -16.86
N VAL A 906 12.70 25.92 -17.91
CA VAL A 906 14.08 26.43 -17.95
C VAL A 906 14.10 27.97 -17.90
N LYS A 907 13.07 28.61 -18.43
CA LYS A 907 12.89 30.08 -18.39
C LYS A 907 12.35 30.57 -17.04
N ALA A 908 11.42 29.83 -16.43
CA ALA A 908 10.75 30.19 -15.19
C ALA A 908 11.63 30.01 -13.94
N LEU A 909 12.45 28.96 -13.91
CA LEU A 909 13.28 28.63 -12.76
C LEU A 909 14.24 29.75 -12.32
N PRO A 910 15.01 30.39 -13.22
CA PRO A 910 15.88 31.51 -12.84
C PRO A 910 15.12 32.67 -12.16
N ILE A 911 13.94 33.01 -12.67
CA ILE A 911 13.07 34.06 -12.13
C ILE A 911 12.66 33.70 -10.69
N ILE A 912 12.19 32.47 -10.50
CA ILE A 912 11.75 31.98 -9.20
C ILE A 912 12.91 31.87 -8.22
N ALA A 913 14.09 31.43 -8.67
CA ALA A 913 15.28 31.30 -7.85
C ALA A 913 15.81 32.67 -7.36
N LYS A 914 15.83 33.69 -8.22
CA LYS A 914 16.18 35.08 -7.84
C LYS A 914 15.20 35.61 -6.79
N ILE A 915 13.89 35.50 -7.05
CA ILE A 915 12.88 35.98 -6.10
C ILE A 915 12.94 35.19 -4.78
N ALA A 916 13.21 33.88 -4.83
CA ALA A 916 13.44 33.06 -3.66
C ALA A 916 14.65 33.56 -2.84
N LEU A 917 15.75 33.92 -3.50
CA LEU A 917 16.95 34.48 -2.87
C LEU A 917 16.67 35.83 -2.22
N ASP A 918 16.07 36.76 -2.96
CA ASP A 918 15.75 38.13 -2.51
C ASP A 918 14.90 38.13 -1.23
N ASN A 919 13.93 37.21 -1.18
CA ASN A 919 12.93 37.13 -0.12
C ASN A 919 13.24 36.02 0.90
N ASN A 920 14.43 35.41 0.83
CA ASN A 920 14.94 34.43 1.80
C ASN A 920 14.09 33.15 1.94
N LEU A 921 13.57 32.62 0.82
CA LEU A 921 12.75 31.41 0.78
C LEU A 921 13.61 30.15 1.04
N GLY A 922 13.12 29.24 1.88
CA GLY A 922 13.87 28.09 2.39
C GLY A 922 14.07 26.95 1.39
N SER A 923 12.99 26.43 0.79
CA SER A 923 13.09 25.32 -0.17
C SER A 923 11.90 25.25 -1.13
N PHE A 924 12.19 24.84 -2.36
CA PHE A 924 11.22 24.45 -3.38
C PHE A 924 11.79 23.31 -4.23
N LYS A 925 10.93 22.61 -4.97
CA LYS A 925 11.33 21.59 -5.94
C LYS A 925 10.74 21.87 -7.31
N VAL A 926 11.40 21.39 -8.35
CA VAL A 926 11.07 21.61 -9.75
C VAL A 926 11.05 20.25 -10.45
N MET A 927 10.05 20.02 -11.30
CA MET A 927 10.02 18.83 -12.15
C MET A 927 11.13 18.90 -13.21
N CYS A 928 11.80 17.77 -13.44
CA CYS A 928 12.66 17.64 -14.62
C CYS A 928 11.80 17.74 -15.90
N LYS A 929 12.33 18.31 -16.98
CA LYS A 929 11.58 18.51 -18.25
C LYS A 929 10.86 17.23 -18.71
N LYS A 930 11.60 16.12 -18.82
CA LYS A 930 11.06 14.79 -19.17
C LYS A 930 9.86 14.38 -18.32
N TYR A 931 9.91 14.63 -17.01
CA TYR A 931 8.82 14.27 -16.11
C TYR A 931 7.62 15.21 -16.25
N ALA A 932 7.86 16.49 -16.53
CA ALA A 932 6.79 17.45 -16.85
C ALA A 932 6.10 17.09 -18.18
N ASP A 933 6.85 16.63 -19.19
CA ASP A 933 6.32 16.12 -20.46
C ASP A 933 5.41 14.89 -20.21
N ASP A 934 5.92 13.90 -19.46
CA ASP A 934 5.17 12.69 -19.07
C ASP A 934 3.90 13.00 -18.25
N CYS A 935 3.83 14.19 -17.63
CA CYS A 935 2.72 14.62 -16.77
C CYS A 935 1.69 15.51 -17.48
N GLN A 936 1.88 15.89 -18.75
CA GLN A 936 0.94 16.77 -19.47
C GLN A 936 -0.48 16.20 -19.59
N ASN A 937 -0.60 14.87 -19.56
CA ASN A 937 -1.88 14.15 -19.62
C ASN A 937 -2.38 13.68 -18.25
N LYS A 938 -1.67 13.99 -17.16
CA LYS A 938 -2.03 13.54 -15.80
C LYS A 938 -2.75 14.66 -15.05
N LYS A 939 -4.09 14.57 -14.97
CA LYS A 939 -4.97 15.55 -14.29
C LYS A 939 -4.56 15.85 -12.83
N THR A 940 -3.93 14.91 -12.14
CA THR A 940 -3.49 15.04 -10.74
C THR A 940 -2.14 15.75 -10.57
N MET A 941 -1.30 15.76 -11.61
CA MET A 941 0.09 16.27 -11.57
C MET A 941 0.30 17.55 -12.37
N LYS A 942 -0.43 17.71 -13.49
CA LYS A 942 -0.39 18.93 -14.31
C LYS A 942 -0.74 20.15 -13.47
N GLY A 943 0.07 21.20 -13.55
CA GLY A 943 -0.05 22.41 -12.73
C GLY A 943 0.71 22.36 -11.40
N ARG A 944 1.61 21.39 -11.23
CA ARG A 944 2.51 21.25 -10.06
C ARG A 944 3.99 21.23 -10.45
N GLU A 945 4.33 21.81 -11.60
CA GLU A 945 5.70 21.71 -12.14
C GLU A 945 6.75 22.31 -11.22
N ILE A 946 6.37 23.29 -10.39
CA ILE A 946 7.19 23.78 -9.28
C ILE A 946 6.38 23.74 -7.98
N VAL A 947 6.99 23.28 -6.89
CA VAL A 947 6.36 23.15 -5.56
C VAL A 947 7.20 23.85 -4.50
N ILE A 948 6.61 24.82 -3.82
CA ILE A 948 7.22 25.56 -2.70
C ILE A 948 6.74 24.95 -1.37
N PHE A 949 7.67 24.66 -0.47
CA PHE A 949 7.39 24.05 0.83
C PHE A 949 7.20 25.12 1.91
N ASN A 950 6.02 25.16 2.53
CA ASN A 950 5.77 26.07 3.65
C ASN A 950 6.62 25.67 4.87
N SER A 951 6.77 24.36 5.13
CA SER A 951 7.56 23.79 6.24
C SER A 951 9.02 24.27 6.27
N ALA A 952 9.58 24.62 5.11
CA ALA A 952 10.93 25.17 4.99
C ALA A 952 11.05 26.65 5.42
N ASN A 953 9.93 27.30 5.78
CA ASN A 953 9.82 28.73 6.04
C ASN A 953 9.00 29.05 7.32
N PRO A 954 9.37 28.51 8.51
CA PRO A 954 8.52 28.58 9.72
C PRO A 954 8.24 30.00 10.25
N GLY A 955 8.94 31.04 9.77
CA GLY A 955 8.72 32.44 10.14
C GLY A 955 7.96 33.27 9.10
N PHE A 956 7.36 32.63 8.09
CA PHE A 956 6.60 33.32 7.04
C PHE A 956 5.11 33.18 7.32
N ASP A 957 4.39 34.29 7.29
CA ASP A 957 2.94 34.29 7.33
C ASP A 957 2.35 34.33 5.91
N ALA A 958 1.03 34.26 5.82
CA ALA A 958 0.31 34.29 4.55
C ALA A 958 0.62 35.54 3.73
N GLN A 959 0.69 36.71 4.36
CA GLN A 959 1.00 37.98 3.68
C GLN A 959 2.36 37.93 3.01
N LYS A 960 3.38 37.41 3.69
CA LYS A 960 4.72 37.27 3.14
C LYS A 960 4.76 36.30 1.95
N PHE A 961 4.04 35.19 2.02
CA PHE A 961 3.92 34.28 0.86
C PHE A 961 3.20 34.96 -0.30
N ILE A 962 2.08 35.64 -0.05
CA ILE A 962 1.32 36.34 -1.09
C ILE A 962 2.16 37.43 -1.76
N HIS A 963 2.98 38.15 -1.00
CA HIS A 963 3.94 39.12 -1.54
C HIS A 963 4.96 38.47 -2.47
N ILE A 964 5.56 37.35 -2.06
CA ILE A 964 6.53 36.59 -2.86
C ILE A 964 5.86 36.06 -4.13
N LEU A 965 4.68 35.45 -4.00
CA LEU A 965 3.94 34.90 -5.13
C LEU A 965 3.50 35.99 -6.10
N SER A 966 3.11 37.17 -5.61
CA SER A 966 2.76 38.30 -6.48
C SER A 966 3.96 38.79 -7.30
N LYS A 967 5.17 38.78 -6.72
CA LYS A 967 6.41 39.07 -7.47
C LYS A 967 6.69 38.00 -8.53
N ILE A 968 6.53 36.72 -8.18
CA ILE A 968 6.71 35.60 -9.12
C ILE A 968 5.71 35.73 -10.28
N GLU A 969 4.43 35.87 -9.99
CA GLU A 969 3.35 35.99 -10.98
C GLU A 969 3.59 37.17 -11.93
N LYS A 970 4.04 38.32 -11.42
CA LYS A 970 4.37 39.49 -12.22
C LYS A 970 5.55 39.22 -13.15
N ALA A 971 6.66 38.73 -12.60
CA ALA A 971 7.88 38.48 -13.37
C ALA A 971 7.67 37.40 -14.45
N LEU A 972 6.91 36.33 -14.16
CA LEU A 972 6.58 35.30 -15.15
C LEU A 972 5.71 35.85 -16.30
N LYS A 973 4.77 36.77 -16.02
CA LYS A 973 3.96 37.42 -17.06
C LYS A 973 4.78 38.37 -17.93
N GLU A 974 5.64 39.18 -17.31
CA GLU A 974 6.55 40.09 -18.01
C GLU A 974 7.45 39.30 -18.98
N GLU A 975 7.93 38.14 -18.52
CA GLU A 975 8.72 37.20 -19.31
C GLU A 975 7.89 36.27 -20.22
N LYS A 976 6.58 36.49 -20.33
CA LYS A 976 5.68 35.71 -21.20
C LYS A 976 5.78 34.18 -21.00
N VAL A 977 6.00 33.72 -19.78
CA VAL A 977 6.00 32.29 -19.43
C VAL A 977 4.58 31.74 -19.56
N ARG A 978 4.40 30.60 -20.24
CA ARG A 978 3.09 29.97 -20.42
C ARG A 978 2.70 29.15 -19.20
N ASN A 979 1.40 29.11 -18.95
CA ASN A 979 0.79 28.24 -17.94
C ASN A 979 0.69 26.82 -18.51
N SER A 980 0.92 25.78 -17.71
CA SER A 980 0.65 24.40 -18.16
C SER A 980 -0.84 24.10 -18.17
N THR A 981 -1.61 24.67 -17.24
CA THR A 981 -3.06 24.53 -17.14
C THR A 981 -3.70 25.74 -16.45
N ASP A 982 -4.85 26.20 -16.95
CA ASP A 982 -5.62 27.24 -16.27
C ASP A 982 -6.43 26.72 -15.08
N THR A 983 -6.63 25.40 -15.00
CA THR A 983 -7.35 24.75 -13.91
C THR A 983 -6.37 23.90 -13.11
N PRO A 984 -6.11 24.21 -11.82
CA PRO A 984 -5.24 23.39 -10.99
C PRO A 984 -5.91 22.04 -10.69
N PRO A 985 -5.16 21.04 -10.20
CA PRO A 985 -5.72 19.76 -9.76
C PRO A 985 -6.88 19.93 -8.76
N ARG A 986 -7.87 19.03 -8.79
CA ARG A 986 -9.07 19.09 -7.90
C ARG A 986 -8.74 19.13 -6.40
N SER A 987 -7.60 18.59 -6.01
CA SER A 987 -7.07 18.59 -4.64
C SER A 987 -6.43 19.92 -4.23
N ASN A 988 -6.34 20.90 -5.14
CA ASN A 988 -5.78 22.23 -4.89
C ASN A 988 -6.85 23.31 -4.98
N ARG A 989 -6.66 24.39 -4.22
CA ARG A 989 -7.37 25.65 -4.41
C ARG A 989 -6.53 26.65 -5.19
N LYS A 990 -7.14 27.33 -6.17
CA LYS A 990 -6.45 28.33 -7.00
C LYS A 990 -6.19 29.60 -6.19
N LEU A 991 -4.98 30.14 -6.29
CA LEU A 991 -4.55 31.34 -5.56
C LEU A 991 -4.24 32.50 -6.53
N GLY A 992 -3.56 32.22 -7.64
CA GLY A 992 -3.15 33.16 -8.68
C GLY A 992 -3.30 32.58 -10.09
N TYR A 993 -2.68 33.23 -11.08
CA TYR A 993 -2.75 32.75 -12.48
C TYR A 993 -1.88 31.50 -12.67
N TYR A 994 -0.66 31.49 -12.11
CA TYR A 994 0.21 30.32 -12.07
C TYR A 994 0.08 29.55 -10.75
N SER A 995 -0.31 30.19 -9.65
CA SER A 995 -0.24 29.63 -8.30
C SER A 995 -1.54 28.95 -7.82
N SER A 996 -1.39 27.80 -7.17
CA SER A 996 -2.42 27.09 -6.40
C SER A 996 -1.82 26.51 -5.13
N TYR A 997 -2.64 26.06 -4.18
CA TYR A 997 -2.12 25.48 -2.93
C TYR A 997 -2.91 24.26 -2.47
N THR A 998 -2.26 23.43 -1.63
CA THR A 998 -2.80 22.20 -1.06
C THR A 998 -2.12 21.87 0.27
N HIS A 999 -2.55 20.82 0.96
CA HIS A 999 -1.89 20.30 2.16
C HIS A 999 -1.52 18.82 2.03
N ASP A 1000 -0.40 18.43 2.64
CA ASP A 1000 0.10 17.06 2.60
C ASP A 1000 -0.81 16.00 3.21
N ALA A 1001 -1.68 16.41 4.13
CA ALA A 1001 -2.57 15.52 4.86
C ALA A 1001 -3.51 14.72 3.95
N TRP A 1002 -3.87 15.25 2.77
CA TRP A 1002 -4.77 14.57 1.83
C TRP A 1002 -4.15 14.32 0.46
N THR A 1003 -2.91 14.77 0.21
CA THR A 1003 -2.23 14.54 -1.08
C THR A 1003 -1.20 13.44 -1.05
N ASN A 1004 -0.78 12.92 0.11
CA ASN A 1004 0.14 11.76 0.20
C ASN A 1004 -0.63 10.52 0.67
N ASP A 1005 -0.50 9.40 -0.04
CA ASP A 1005 -0.99 8.09 0.39
C ASP A 1005 0.04 7.35 1.27
N ALA A 1006 -0.42 6.37 2.05
CA ALA A 1006 0.42 5.59 2.97
C ALA A 1006 1.35 4.56 2.28
N ARG A 1007 1.30 4.43 0.96
CA ARG A 1007 2.23 3.65 0.15
C ARG A 1007 3.25 4.55 -0.58
N GLY A 1008 3.29 5.84 -0.26
CA GLY A 1008 4.20 6.82 -0.86
C GLY A 1008 3.76 7.36 -2.22
N GLY A 1009 2.53 7.06 -2.67
CA GLY A 1009 1.88 7.67 -3.82
C GLY A 1009 1.17 8.98 -3.48
N ILE A 1010 0.75 9.75 -4.49
CA ILE A 1010 -0.01 10.99 -4.31
C ILE A 1010 -1.50 10.68 -4.50
N SER A 1011 -2.32 10.74 -3.44
CA SER A 1011 -3.78 10.60 -3.54
C SER A 1011 -4.40 11.95 -3.90
N ALA A 1012 -4.29 12.39 -5.16
CA ALA A 1012 -4.71 13.73 -5.58
C ALA A 1012 -6.19 13.82 -6.01
N ASP A 1013 -7.00 12.77 -5.76
CA ASP A 1013 -8.36 12.65 -6.28
C ASP A 1013 -9.45 13.23 -5.36
N ILE A 1014 -9.12 13.53 -4.09
CA ILE A 1014 -10.05 14.14 -3.14
C ILE A 1014 -10.14 15.65 -3.42
N PRO A 1015 -11.36 16.22 -3.61
CA PRO A 1015 -11.55 17.66 -3.76
C PRO A 1015 -11.01 18.45 -2.56
N PHE A 1016 -10.43 19.62 -2.80
CA PHE A 1016 -9.88 20.48 -1.75
C PHE A 1016 -10.92 20.78 -0.65
N GLU A 1017 -12.14 21.14 -1.04
CA GLU A 1017 -13.24 21.49 -0.13
C GLU A 1017 -13.65 20.33 0.77
N GLU A 1018 -13.75 19.12 0.21
CA GLU A 1018 -14.03 17.91 0.99
C GLU A 1018 -12.87 17.60 1.94
N ALA A 1019 -11.64 17.66 1.44
CA ALA A 1019 -10.45 17.33 2.22
C ALA A 1019 -10.19 18.32 3.38
N VAL A 1020 -10.38 19.62 3.16
CA VAL A 1020 -10.16 20.65 4.18
C VAL A 1020 -11.23 20.62 5.27
N GLU A 1021 -12.47 20.28 4.91
CA GLU A 1021 -13.56 20.05 5.87
C GLU A 1021 -13.29 18.79 6.70
N GLU A 1022 -12.95 17.67 6.05
CA GLU A 1022 -12.68 16.40 6.73
C GLU A 1022 -11.49 16.43 7.68
N THR A 1023 -10.43 17.15 7.29
CA THR A 1023 -9.24 17.31 8.12
C THR A 1023 -9.39 18.41 9.18
N GLY A 1024 -10.43 19.24 9.09
CA GLY A 1024 -10.65 20.37 9.99
C GLY A 1024 -9.55 21.44 9.89
N LEU A 1025 -8.76 21.43 8.81
CA LEU A 1025 -7.63 22.35 8.63
C LEU A 1025 -8.04 23.73 8.13
N ILE A 1026 -9.34 23.96 7.88
CA ILE A 1026 -9.85 25.26 7.40
C ILE A 1026 -9.52 26.42 8.37
N GLU A 1027 -9.58 26.17 9.68
CA GLU A 1027 -9.22 27.16 10.72
C GLU A 1027 -7.70 27.50 10.71
N ASN A 1028 -6.88 26.62 10.13
CA ASN A 1028 -5.43 26.76 10.02
C ASN A 1028 -4.97 26.99 8.57
N ASP A 1029 -5.90 27.29 7.65
CA ASP A 1029 -5.56 27.63 6.27
C ASP A 1029 -4.94 29.03 6.23
N PRO A 1030 -3.62 29.16 5.96
CA PRO A 1030 -2.98 30.47 5.93
C PRO A 1030 -3.54 31.35 4.81
N PHE A 1031 -4.08 30.76 3.73
CA PHE A 1031 -4.52 31.49 2.54
C PHE A 1031 -6.02 31.75 2.49
N ILE A 1032 -6.79 31.45 3.56
CA ILE A 1032 -8.26 31.59 3.59
C ILE A 1032 -8.78 32.98 3.21
N GLY A 1033 -8.00 34.04 3.47
CA GLY A 1033 -8.34 35.43 3.13
C GLY A 1033 -7.90 35.87 1.73
N TYR A 1034 -7.48 34.94 0.87
CA TYR A 1034 -6.95 35.22 -0.46
C TYR A 1034 -7.57 34.30 -1.52
N GLY A 1035 -7.60 34.75 -2.76
CA GLY A 1035 -7.96 33.91 -3.88
C GLY A 1035 -7.70 34.56 -5.23
N TYR A 1036 -8.16 33.89 -6.28
CA TYR A 1036 -7.89 34.26 -7.66
C TYR A 1036 -8.96 35.23 -8.20
N ASP A 1037 -8.53 36.41 -8.63
CA ASP A 1037 -9.37 37.34 -9.40
C ASP A 1037 -9.22 37.00 -10.90
N GLY A 1038 -10.29 36.45 -11.49
CA GLY A 1038 -10.32 36.06 -12.90
C GLY A 1038 -10.24 37.22 -13.88
N LEU A 1039 -10.64 38.44 -13.47
CA LEU A 1039 -10.62 39.62 -14.34
C LEU A 1039 -9.21 40.20 -14.46
N SER A 1040 -8.53 40.39 -13.33
CA SER A 1040 -7.13 40.87 -13.30
C SER A 1040 -6.10 39.74 -13.47
N LYS A 1041 -6.56 38.49 -13.53
CA LYS A 1041 -5.75 37.27 -13.52
C LYS A 1041 -4.69 37.32 -12.41
N SER A 1042 -5.03 37.76 -11.21
CA SER A 1042 -4.06 37.99 -10.12
C SER A 1042 -4.55 37.45 -8.79
N ILE A 1043 -3.63 37.35 -7.83
CA ILE A 1043 -3.97 37.08 -6.43
C ILE A 1043 -4.66 38.33 -5.87
N LYS A 1044 -5.74 38.15 -5.10
CA LYS A 1044 -6.46 39.24 -4.44
C LYS A 1044 -6.84 38.85 -3.02
N SER A 1045 -6.87 39.83 -2.11
CA SER A 1045 -7.46 39.64 -0.79
C SER A 1045 -8.98 39.53 -0.94
N ILE A 1046 -9.55 38.49 -0.35
CA ILE A 1046 -10.98 38.29 -0.24
C ILE A 1046 -11.36 38.76 1.16
N GLN A 1047 -12.26 39.74 1.27
CA GLN A 1047 -12.83 40.06 2.58
C GLN A 1047 -13.61 38.84 3.05
N PRO A 1048 -13.30 38.26 4.22
CA PRO A 1048 -14.12 37.19 4.76
C PRO A 1048 -15.51 37.76 5.04
N ASP A 1049 -16.52 37.30 4.33
CA ASP A 1049 -17.91 37.60 4.65
C ASP A 1049 -18.16 37.17 6.09
N GLN A 1050 -18.38 38.15 6.98
CA GLN A 1050 -18.62 37.90 8.40
C GLN A 1050 -19.84 36.99 8.65
N ASN A 1051 -20.70 36.81 7.65
CA ASN A 1051 -21.87 35.92 7.71
C ASN A 1051 -21.56 34.43 7.46
N ASN A 1052 -20.46 34.07 6.80
CA ASN A 1052 -20.14 32.67 6.48
C ASN A 1052 -19.29 31.94 7.55
N LEU A 1053 -18.62 32.68 8.43
CA LEU A 1053 -17.90 32.08 9.58
C LEU A 1053 -18.84 31.58 10.69
N SER A 1054 -20.11 31.99 10.68
CA SER A 1054 -21.12 31.57 11.68
C SER A 1054 -21.94 30.34 11.27
N LYS A 1055 -21.75 29.84 10.03
CA LYS A 1055 -22.49 28.68 9.47
C LYS A 1055 -21.61 27.45 9.14
N LEU A 1056 -20.33 27.44 9.54
CA LEU A 1056 -19.37 26.33 9.35
C LEU A 1056 -18.85 25.76 10.69
#